data_AF-A0A653DIG0-F1
#
_entry.id   AF-A0A653DIG0-F1
#
_cell.length_a   1.000
_cell.length_b   1.000
_cell.length_c   1.000
_cell.angle_alpha   90.00
_cell.angle_beta   90.00
_cell.angle_gamma   90.00
#
_symmetry.space_group_name_H-M   'P 1'
#
loop_
_entity.id
_entity.type
_entity.pdbx_description
1 polymer ?
#
loop_
_entity_poly.entity_id
_entity_poly.type
_entity_poly.pdbx_seq_one_letter_code
_entity_poly.pdbx_strand_id
1 'polypeptide(L)'
;MVAGDVVLGTLAAENMREIVHIQAGQCGNQIGAKFWEIISDEHGIDPTGTYHGDSELQLERINVYYNEAAGHKYVPRAILVDLEPGTMDSVRSGPYGQLFRPDNFVFGQSGAGNNWAKGHYTEGAELVDSVLDVVRKEAESCDCLQGFQLTHSLGGGTGSGMGTLLISKIREEYPDRIMNTYSVVPSPKVSDTVVEPYNATLSVHQLVENTDETYCIDNEALYDICFRTLKLTTPTYGDLNHLVSLTMSGVTTCLRFPGQLNADLRKLAVNMVPFPRLHFFMPGFAPLISRGSREYRALTVPELTQQMFDAKNMMAACDPRHGRYLTVAAVFRGRMSMKEVDEQMLNIQNKNSSYFVEWIPNNVKTAFWEIISDEHGIDPTGSYHGDSDLQLERINVYYNEASGGKFVPRAILVDLEPGTMDSVRSGPYGQLFRPDNFVFGQSGAGNNWAKGHYTEGAELVDSVLDVVRKEAESCDCLQGFQLTHSLGGGTGSGMGTLLISKIREEYPDRIMNTYSVVPSPKVSDTVVEPYNATLSVHQLVENTDETYCIDNEALYDICFRTLKLTTPTYGDLNHLVSLTMSGVTTCLRFPGQLNADLRKLAVNMVPFPRLHFFMPGFAPLTSRGSQQYRALTVPELTQQMFDAKNMMAACDPRHGRYLTVAAIFRGRMSMKEVDEQMLNIQNKNSSYFVEWIPNNVKTAVCDIPPRGLKMAATFIGNSTAIQELFKRISEQFTAMFRRKAFLHCSGKSSPTSMASTPLVPTMLERIEVYYNEASGGKYVPRAVLVDLEPGTMDSVRSGPYGQLFRPDNFVFGQSGAGNNWAKGHYTEGAELVDSVMDVVRKEAETCDCLQGFQLTHSLGGGTGSGMGTLLISKIREEYPDRIMNTYSVVPSPKVSDTVVEPYNATLSVHQLVENTDETYCIDNEALYDICFRTLKLTTPTYGDLNHLVSLTMSGVTTCLRFPGQLNADLRKLAVNMVPFPRLHFFITGFAPLTSRGSQQYRALTVPELTQQMFDAKNMMAACDPRHGRYLTVASIFRGRMSMKEVDEQMLNIQNKNSSYFVEWIPNNVKTAVCDIPPRKRN
;
A
#
# COMPACT_ATOMS: atom_id res chain seq x y z
N MET A 1 -22.82 -39.29 37.02
CA MET A 1 -24.06 -38.62 37.46
C MET A 1 -23.70 -37.26 38.03
N VAL A 2 -23.83 -36.20 37.24
CA VAL A 2 -24.52 -34.95 37.56
C VAL A 2 -24.85 -34.36 36.19
N ALA A 3 -26.13 -34.45 35.84
CA ALA A 3 -26.72 -33.67 34.77
C ALA A 3 -26.81 -32.22 35.26
N GLY A 4 -26.51 -31.27 34.37
CA GLY A 4 -26.67 -29.85 34.61
C GLY A 4 -27.15 -29.21 33.32
N ASP A 5 -28.48 -29.24 33.14
CA ASP A 5 -29.21 -28.46 32.16
C ASP A 5 -28.80 -26.99 32.27
N VAL A 6 -28.06 -26.49 31.29
CA VAL A 6 -28.01 -25.06 31.01
C VAL A 6 -29.24 -24.78 30.15
N VAL A 7 -30.25 -24.25 30.81
CA VAL A 7 -31.47 -23.68 30.26
C VAL A 7 -31.10 -22.83 29.03
N LEU A 8 -31.45 -23.35 27.85
CA LEU A 8 -31.61 -22.59 26.62
C LEU A 8 -32.60 -21.46 26.92
N GLY A 9 -32.07 -20.29 27.25
CA GLY A 9 -32.83 -19.06 27.18
C GLY A 9 -33.40 -18.97 25.77
N THR A 10 -34.72 -18.88 25.68
CA THR A 10 -35.51 -18.52 24.51
C THR A 10 -34.81 -17.41 23.73
N LEU A 11 -33.98 -17.81 22.76
CA LEU A 11 -33.58 -16.97 21.65
C LEU A 11 -34.88 -16.57 20.96
N ALA A 12 -35.05 -15.28 20.75
CA ALA A 12 -36.11 -14.73 19.92
C ALA A 12 -36.24 -15.60 18.67
N ALA A 13 -37.48 -15.94 18.28
CA ALA A 13 -37.76 -16.59 17.01
C ALA A 13 -37.02 -15.83 15.91
N GLU A 14 -35.88 -16.37 15.44
CA GLU A 14 -35.15 -15.80 14.32
C GLU A 14 -36.10 -15.87 13.12
N ASN A 15 -36.48 -14.72 12.57
CA ASN A 15 -37.28 -14.67 11.35
C ASN A 15 -36.60 -15.55 10.29
N MET A 16 -37.31 -16.60 9.86
CA MET A 16 -36.82 -17.58 8.91
C MET A 16 -36.54 -16.91 7.56
N ARG A 17 -35.35 -17.16 7.01
CA ARG A 17 -34.88 -16.54 5.77
C ARG A 17 -35.33 -17.34 4.56
N GLU A 18 -35.98 -16.69 3.61
CA GLU A 18 -36.72 -17.33 2.53
C GLU A 18 -36.07 -17.07 1.16
N ILE A 19 -36.25 -18.02 0.23
CA ILE A 19 -35.63 -17.99 -1.09
C ILE A 19 -36.71 -18.14 -2.16
N VAL A 20 -36.66 -17.28 -3.17
CA VAL A 20 -37.52 -17.39 -4.37
C VAL A 20 -36.75 -18.10 -5.48
N HIS A 21 -37.29 -19.21 -5.98
CA HIS A 21 -36.66 -20.00 -7.03
C HIS A 21 -37.25 -19.68 -8.40
N ILE A 22 -36.42 -19.27 -9.35
CA ILE A 22 -36.82 -18.91 -10.72
C ILE A 22 -36.27 -19.96 -11.69
N GLN A 23 -37.10 -20.42 -12.61
CA GLN A 23 -36.74 -21.40 -13.65
C GLN A 23 -36.94 -20.75 -15.01
N ALA A 24 -35.88 -20.68 -15.82
CA ALA A 24 -35.92 -19.99 -17.11
C ALA A 24 -35.58 -20.92 -18.28
N GLY A 25 -36.52 -21.02 -19.21
CA GLY A 25 -36.44 -21.78 -20.46
C GLY A 25 -36.60 -23.30 -20.27
N GLN A 26 -36.69 -24.00 -21.39
CA GLN A 26 -36.98 -25.44 -21.43
C GLN A 26 -36.07 -26.28 -20.52
N CYS A 27 -34.76 -26.07 -20.58
CA CYS A 27 -33.79 -26.79 -19.73
C CYS A 27 -33.97 -26.46 -18.23
N GLY A 28 -34.12 -25.18 -17.89
CA GLY A 28 -34.31 -24.74 -16.51
C GLY A 28 -35.59 -25.30 -15.88
N ASN A 29 -36.69 -25.32 -16.63
CA ASN A 29 -37.97 -25.86 -16.20
C ASN A 29 -37.94 -27.38 -16.00
N GLN A 30 -37.23 -28.13 -16.87
CA GLN A 30 -37.11 -29.59 -16.72
C GLN A 30 -36.23 -30.00 -15.55
N ILE A 31 -35.09 -29.32 -15.34
CA ILE A 31 -34.23 -29.54 -14.16
C ILE A 31 -34.97 -29.15 -12.89
N GLY A 32 -35.67 -28.01 -12.93
CA GLY A 32 -36.47 -27.52 -11.84
C GLY A 32 -37.59 -28.47 -11.42
N ALA A 33 -38.33 -29.04 -12.38
CA ALA A 33 -39.36 -30.04 -12.09
C ALA A 33 -38.78 -31.27 -11.37
N LYS A 34 -37.60 -31.76 -11.79
CA LYS A 34 -36.91 -32.87 -11.12
C LYS A 34 -36.32 -32.49 -9.76
N PHE A 35 -35.90 -31.25 -9.59
CA PHE A 35 -35.45 -30.73 -8.29
C PHE A 35 -36.58 -30.71 -7.27
N TRP A 36 -37.77 -30.25 -7.65
CA TRP A 36 -38.94 -30.24 -6.76
C TRP A 36 -39.44 -31.64 -6.41
N GLU A 37 -39.34 -32.61 -7.32
CA GLU A 37 -39.62 -34.04 -7.02
C GLU A 37 -38.70 -34.53 -5.88
N ILE A 38 -37.38 -34.33 -6.00
CA ILE A 38 -36.40 -34.77 -5.00
C ILE A 38 -36.59 -34.05 -3.66
N ILE A 39 -36.79 -32.73 -3.66
CA ILE A 39 -36.97 -31.98 -2.41
C ILE A 39 -38.29 -32.36 -1.73
N SER A 40 -39.37 -32.50 -2.49
CA SER A 40 -40.67 -32.88 -1.92
C SER A 40 -40.57 -34.26 -1.28
N ASP A 41 -39.90 -35.22 -1.93
CA ASP A 41 -39.65 -36.54 -1.37
C ASP A 41 -38.79 -36.48 -0.09
N GLU A 42 -37.77 -35.61 -0.04
CA GLU A 42 -36.93 -35.44 1.16
C GLU A 42 -37.67 -34.83 2.36
N HIS A 43 -38.61 -33.91 2.10
CA HIS A 43 -39.47 -33.32 3.13
C HIS A 43 -40.74 -34.15 3.37
N GLY A 44 -40.94 -35.27 2.68
CA GLY A 44 -42.13 -36.12 2.83
C GLY A 44 -43.42 -35.46 2.33
N ILE A 45 -43.35 -34.54 1.38
CA ILE A 45 -44.50 -33.84 0.81
C ILE A 45 -44.99 -34.63 -0.41
N ASP A 46 -46.27 -34.98 -0.42
CA ASP A 46 -46.88 -35.68 -1.55
C ASP A 46 -47.14 -34.74 -2.75
N PRO A 47 -47.49 -35.28 -3.93
CA PRO A 47 -47.83 -34.46 -5.09
C PRO A 47 -49.05 -33.53 -4.90
N THR A 48 -49.83 -33.69 -3.82
CA THR A 48 -50.97 -32.83 -3.47
C THR A 48 -50.61 -31.68 -2.52
N GLY A 49 -49.36 -31.62 -2.08
CA GLY A 49 -48.82 -30.64 -1.14
C GLY A 49 -49.02 -30.99 0.34
N THR A 50 -49.43 -32.21 0.65
CA THR A 50 -49.70 -32.70 2.01
C THR A 50 -48.47 -33.40 2.58
N TYR A 51 -48.15 -33.12 3.85
CA TYR A 51 -47.01 -33.75 4.54
C TYR A 51 -47.34 -35.15 5.04
N HIS A 52 -46.49 -36.11 4.69
CA HIS A 52 -46.48 -37.52 5.08
C HIS A 52 -45.06 -37.97 5.49
N GLY A 53 -44.33 -37.13 6.22
CA GLY A 53 -42.97 -37.44 6.68
C GLY A 53 -42.89 -38.13 8.04
N ASP A 54 -41.71 -38.70 8.33
CA ASP A 54 -41.43 -39.52 9.53
C ASP A 54 -40.68 -38.74 10.63
N SER A 55 -40.27 -37.49 10.39
CA SER A 55 -39.39 -36.72 11.29
C SER A 55 -39.74 -35.24 11.38
N GLU A 56 -39.84 -34.70 12.60
CA GLU A 56 -40.11 -33.28 12.88
C GLU A 56 -39.06 -32.33 12.28
N LEU A 57 -37.81 -32.79 12.12
CA LEU A 57 -36.73 -32.03 11.48
C LEU A 57 -37.02 -31.68 10.01
N GLN A 58 -37.93 -32.40 9.36
CA GLN A 58 -38.34 -32.12 7.98
C GLN A 58 -39.24 -30.89 7.87
N LEU A 59 -39.93 -30.50 8.96
CA LEU A 59 -40.83 -29.36 9.00
C LEU A 59 -40.15 -28.10 9.55
N GLU A 60 -39.06 -28.24 10.32
CA GLU A 60 -38.43 -27.13 11.04
C GLU A 60 -37.96 -25.96 10.15
N ARG A 61 -37.52 -26.23 8.91
CA ARG A 61 -37.05 -25.21 7.94
C ARG A 61 -37.76 -25.28 6.58
N ILE A 62 -38.97 -25.84 6.55
CA ILE A 62 -39.74 -26.00 5.30
C ILE A 62 -40.09 -24.66 4.63
N ASN A 63 -40.29 -23.61 5.43
CA ASN A 63 -40.69 -22.28 4.94
C ASN A 63 -39.63 -21.57 4.08
N VAL A 64 -38.38 -22.06 4.04
CA VAL A 64 -37.31 -21.51 3.20
C VAL A 64 -37.70 -21.56 1.72
N TYR A 65 -38.32 -22.66 1.27
CA TYR A 65 -38.74 -22.87 -0.12
C TYR A 65 -40.24 -23.03 -0.31
N TYR A 66 -40.99 -23.40 0.73
CA TYR A 66 -42.44 -23.59 0.66
C TYR A 66 -43.17 -22.46 1.38
N ASN A 67 -44.37 -22.18 0.91
CA ASN A 67 -45.35 -21.32 1.56
C ASN A 67 -46.49 -22.21 2.06
N GLU A 68 -46.90 -22.04 3.31
CA GLU A 68 -48.01 -22.79 3.91
C GLU A 68 -49.34 -22.14 3.50
N ALA A 69 -50.07 -22.79 2.60
CA ALA A 69 -51.40 -22.38 2.19
C ALA A 69 -52.48 -22.92 3.16
N ALA A 70 -53.69 -22.33 3.11
CA ALA A 70 -54.82 -22.75 3.93
C ALA A 70 -55.10 -24.26 3.79
N GLY A 71 -55.14 -24.97 4.93
CA GLY A 71 -55.38 -26.42 5.00
C GLY A 71 -54.11 -27.28 5.09
N HIS A 72 -53.00 -26.75 5.64
CA HIS A 72 -51.71 -27.45 5.81
C HIS A 72 -51.15 -28.01 4.49
N LYS A 73 -51.36 -27.25 3.40
CA LYS A 73 -50.77 -27.56 2.10
C LYS A 73 -49.55 -26.70 1.86
N TYR A 74 -48.43 -27.34 1.56
CA TYR A 74 -47.16 -26.68 1.26
C TYR A 74 -47.02 -26.46 -0.24
N VAL A 75 -46.86 -25.19 -0.63
CA VAL A 75 -46.75 -24.77 -2.03
C VAL A 75 -45.37 -24.16 -2.27
N PRO A 76 -44.59 -24.61 -3.26
CA PRO A 76 -43.25 -24.11 -3.52
C PRO A 76 -43.26 -22.66 -4.02
N ARG A 77 -42.32 -21.85 -3.52
CA ARG A 77 -42.02 -20.47 -3.97
C ARG A 77 -41.21 -20.50 -5.26
N ALA A 78 -41.84 -21.03 -6.32
CA ALA A 78 -41.23 -21.21 -7.62
C ALA A 78 -41.93 -20.39 -8.70
N ILE A 79 -41.15 -19.77 -9.58
CA ILE A 79 -41.62 -19.04 -10.76
C ILE A 79 -41.07 -19.74 -12.00
N LEU A 80 -41.96 -20.13 -12.91
CA LEU A 80 -41.60 -20.86 -14.13
C LEU A 80 -41.78 -19.94 -15.33
N VAL A 81 -40.71 -19.76 -16.09
CA VAL A 81 -40.66 -18.84 -17.23
C VAL A 81 -40.20 -19.57 -18.49
N ASP A 82 -40.95 -19.44 -19.58
CA ASP A 82 -40.55 -19.93 -20.90
C ASP A 82 -41.13 -19.04 -22.00
N LEU A 83 -40.49 -18.94 -23.15
CA LEU A 83 -41.06 -18.25 -24.31
C LEU A 83 -41.98 -19.16 -25.13
N GLU A 84 -41.98 -20.46 -24.83
CA GLU A 84 -42.79 -21.46 -25.51
C GLU A 84 -43.78 -22.16 -24.55
N PRO A 85 -45.06 -22.31 -24.95
CA PRO A 85 -46.08 -22.91 -24.08
C PRO A 85 -45.91 -24.44 -23.92
N GLY A 86 -45.27 -25.12 -24.87
CA GLY A 86 -45.17 -26.59 -24.90
C GLY A 86 -44.43 -27.18 -23.70
N THR A 87 -43.39 -26.51 -23.21
CA THR A 87 -42.69 -26.95 -21.98
C THR A 87 -43.60 -26.83 -20.76
N MET A 88 -44.36 -25.74 -20.66
CA MET A 88 -45.23 -25.47 -19.51
C MET A 88 -46.35 -26.49 -19.39
N ASP A 89 -46.96 -26.88 -20.52
CA ASP A 89 -48.01 -27.91 -20.53
C ASP A 89 -47.46 -29.28 -20.11
N SER A 90 -46.21 -29.58 -20.45
CA SER A 90 -45.52 -30.80 -20.01
C SER A 90 -45.27 -30.80 -18.50
N VAL A 91 -44.82 -29.69 -17.92
CA VAL A 91 -44.62 -29.57 -16.46
C VAL A 91 -45.96 -29.63 -15.72
N ARG A 92 -47.00 -28.97 -16.24
CA ARG A 92 -48.35 -28.96 -15.66
C ARG A 92 -49.04 -30.32 -15.69
N SER A 93 -48.83 -31.09 -16.76
CA SER A 93 -49.32 -32.48 -16.88
C SER A 93 -48.47 -33.50 -16.14
N GLY A 94 -47.31 -33.09 -15.62
CA GLY A 94 -46.42 -33.92 -14.81
C GLY A 94 -46.99 -34.25 -13.42
N PRO A 95 -46.39 -35.24 -12.73
CA PRO A 95 -46.90 -35.75 -11.45
C PRO A 95 -46.99 -34.68 -10.35
N TYR A 96 -46.04 -33.75 -10.29
CA TYR A 96 -46.04 -32.62 -9.33
C TYR A 96 -46.57 -31.31 -9.92
N GLY A 97 -47.21 -31.34 -11.10
CA GLY A 97 -47.69 -30.13 -11.78
C GLY A 97 -48.78 -29.39 -10.99
N GLN A 98 -49.57 -30.11 -10.18
CA GLN A 98 -50.62 -29.54 -9.32
C GLN A 98 -50.08 -28.84 -8.07
N LEU A 99 -48.79 -29.03 -7.76
CA LEU A 99 -48.14 -28.43 -6.60
C LEU A 99 -47.87 -26.93 -6.79
N PHE A 100 -47.64 -26.49 -8.04
CA PHE A 100 -47.31 -25.11 -8.37
C PHE A 100 -48.55 -24.21 -8.49
N ARG A 101 -48.43 -22.93 -8.11
CA ARG A 101 -49.49 -21.94 -8.32
C ARG A 101 -49.69 -21.69 -9.81
N PRO A 102 -50.92 -21.72 -10.34
CA PRO A 102 -51.20 -21.39 -11.73
C PRO A 102 -50.71 -19.99 -12.14
N ASP A 103 -50.77 -19.03 -11.22
CA ASP A 103 -50.31 -17.65 -11.39
C ASP A 103 -48.79 -17.53 -11.61
N ASN A 104 -48.01 -18.53 -11.22
CA ASN A 104 -46.55 -18.50 -11.29
C ASN A 104 -45.99 -19.05 -12.62
N PHE A 105 -46.87 -19.46 -13.54
CA PHE A 105 -46.50 -19.85 -14.90
C PHE A 105 -46.58 -18.65 -15.83
N VAL A 106 -45.43 -18.15 -16.28
CA VAL A 106 -45.35 -17.05 -17.26
C VAL A 106 -44.80 -17.60 -18.56
N PHE A 107 -45.57 -17.46 -19.66
CA PHE A 107 -45.14 -17.96 -20.97
C PHE A 107 -45.45 -17.03 -22.14
N GLY A 108 -44.56 -17.05 -23.13
CA GLY A 108 -44.69 -16.31 -24.39
C GLY A 108 -45.48 -17.06 -25.47
N GLN A 109 -45.72 -16.38 -26.61
CA GLN A 109 -46.36 -16.98 -27.78
C GLN A 109 -45.34 -17.44 -28.85
N SER A 110 -44.10 -16.97 -28.76
CA SER A 110 -43.05 -17.11 -29.77
C SER A 110 -41.70 -17.46 -29.15
N GLY A 111 -41.06 -18.53 -29.62
CA GLY A 111 -39.76 -18.98 -29.12
C GLY A 111 -38.58 -18.10 -29.54
N ALA A 112 -37.49 -18.18 -28.77
CA ALA A 112 -36.22 -17.50 -29.05
C ALA A 112 -35.35 -18.20 -30.12
N GLY A 113 -35.72 -19.41 -30.58
CA GLY A 113 -35.04 -20.11 -31.68
C GLY A 113 -33.54 -20.33 -31.47
N ASN A 114 -33.13 -20.62 -30.23
CA ASN A 114 -31.72 -20.77 -29.82
C ASN A 114 -30.84 -19.52 -30.05
N ASN A 115 -31.41 -18.32 -30.17
CA ASN A 115 -30.65 -17.08 -30.32
C ASN A 115 -30.72 -16.21 -29.06
N TRP A 116 -29.56 -15.94 -28.45
CA TRP A 116 -29.44 -15.11 -27.25
C TRP A 116 -29.99 -13.69 -27.45
N ALA A 117 -29.67 -13.04 -28.58
CA ALA A 117 -30.10 -11.65 -28.83
C ALA A 117 -31.62 -11.54 -28.98
N LYS A 118 -32.27 -12.56 -29.56
CA LYS A 118 -33.72 -12.62 -29.66
C LYS A 118 -34.38 -12.79 -28.28
N GLY A 119 -33.76 -13.60 -27.42
CA GLY A 119 -34.18 -13.75 -26.02
C GLY A 119 -33.93 -12.50 -25.18
N HIS A 120 -32.85 -11.76 -25.40
CA HIS A 120 -32.44 -10.63 -24.55
C HIS A 120 -33.03 -9.28 -24.98
N TYR A 121 -33.12 -9.00 -26.28
CA TYR A 121 -33.50 -7.67 -26.78
C TYR A 121 -34.90 -7.59 -27.38
N THR A 122 -35.53 -8.72 -27.75
CA THR A 122 -36.84 -8.71 -28.41
C THR A 122 -37.89 -9.47 -27.60
N GLU A 123 -37.94 -10.79 -27.71
CA GLU A 123 -39.06 -11.61 -27.22
C GLU A 123 -39.05 -11.70 -25.69
N GLY A 124 -37.88 -11.86 -25.08
CA GLY A 124 -37.77 -11.85 -23.62
C GLY A 124 -37.94 -10.47 -23.01
N ALA A 125 -37.62 -9.39 -23.74
CA ALA A 125 -37.85 -8.03 -23.27
C ALA A 125 -39.35 -7.66 -23.22
N GLU A 126 -40.16 -8.23 -24.11
CA GLU A 126 -41.63 -8.08 -24.04
C GLU A 126 -42.25 -8.81 -22.84
N LEU A 127 -41.69 -9.97 -22.46
CA LEU A 127 -42.23 -10.79 -21.38
C LEU A 127 -41.63 -10.46 -19.99
N VAL A 128 -40.48 -9.75 -19.93
CA VAL A 128 -39.74 -9.51 -18.68
C VAL A 128 -40.56 -8.78 -17.64
N ASP A 129 -41.34 -7.76 -18.03
CA ASP A 129 -42.13 -6.96 -17.09
C ASP A 129 -43.22 -7.79 -16.41
N SER A 130 -43.86 -8.70 -17.17
CA SER A 130 -44.84 -9.64 -16.61
C SER A 130 -44.20 -10.63 -15.64
N VAL A 131 -42.97 -11.07 -15.90
CA VAL A 131 -42.22 -11.94 -14.98
C VAL A 131 -41.83 -11.17 -13.71
N LEU A 132 -41.36 -9.93 -13.84
CA LEU A 132 -40.98 -9.09 -12.71
C LEU A 132 -42.15 -8.81 -11.78
N ASP A 133 -43.37 -8.62 -12.32
CA ASP A 133 -44.57 -8.46 -11.49
C ASP A 133 -44.87 -9.71 -10.63
N VAL A 134 -44.67 -10.91 -11.18
CA VAL A 134 -44.80 -12.17 -10.42
C VAL A 134 -43.67 -12.31 -9.39
N VAL A 135 -42.43 -11.93 -9.75
CA VAL A 135 -41.29 -11.92 -8.83
C VAL A 135 -41.55 -10.98 -7.65
N ARG A 136 -42.09 -9.77 -7.90
CA ARG A 136 -42.48 -8.82 -6.86
C ARG A 136 -43.56 -9.40 -5.96
N LYS A 137 -44.62 -9.99 -6.52
CA LYS A 137 -45.71 -10.62 -5.74
C LYS A 137 -45.19 -11.73 -4.82
N GLU A 138 -44.29 -12.58 -5.31
CA GLU A 138 -43.70 -13.65 -4.48
C GLU A 138 -42.69 -13.10 -3.47
N ALA A 139 -41.91 -12.06 -3.82
CA ALA A 139 -40.99 -11.38 -2.89
C ALA A 139 -41.74 -10.65 -1.76
N GLU A 140 -42.87 -10.00 -2.05
CA GLU A 140 -43.75 -9.37 -1.05
C GLU A 140 -44.42 -10.41 -0.14
N SER A 141 -44.61 -11.64 -0.63
CA SER A 141 -45.14 -12.75 0.17
C SER A 141 -44.10 -13.43 1.07
N CYS A 142 -42.87 -12.91 1.09
CA CYS A 142 -41.79 -13.37 1.96
C CYS A 142 -41.65 -12.42 3.16
N ASP A 143 -41.57 -12.98 4.37
CA ASP A 143 -41.31 -12.23 5.61
C ASP A 143 -39.85 -11.76 5.66
N CYS A 144 -38.91 -12.59 5.20
CA CYS A 144 -37.49 -12.25 5.17
C CYS A 144 -36.77 -12.83 3.95
N LEU A 145 -36.89 -12.15 2.80
CA LEU A 145 -36.24 -12.56 1.55
C LEU A 145 -34.71 -12.49 1.66
N GLN A 146 -34.05 -13.65 1.51
CA GLN A 146 -32.59 -13.78 1.50
C GLN A 146 -31.98 -13.47 0.13
N GLY A 147 -32.61 -13.97 -0.93
CA GLY A 147 -32.09 -13.90 -2.29
C GLY A 147 -32.92 -14.68 -3.30
N PHE A 148 -32.48 -14.63 -4.54
CA PHE A 148 -33.09 -15.31 -5.67
C PHE A 148 -32.18 -16.44 -6.16
N GLN A 149 -32.78 -17.58 -6.51
CA GLN A 149 -32.08 -18.72 -7.09
C GLN A 149 -32.60 -18.96 -8.51
N LEU A 150 -31.77 -18.74 -9.53
CA LEU A 150 -32.15 -18.94 -10.93
C LEU A 150 -31.52 -20.23 -11.49
N THR A 151 -32.34 -21.09 -12.08
CA THR A 151 -31.87 -22.26 -12.84
C THR A 151 -32.11 -22.04 -14.33
N HIS A 152 -31.03 -22.07 -15.13
CA HIS A 152 -31.08 -21.78 -16.56
C HIS A 152 -29.94 -22.46 -17.35
N SER A 153 -30.07 -22.48 -18.67
CA SER A 153 -29.02 -22.97 -19.58
C SER A 153 -28.35 -21.82 -20.32
N LEU A 154 -27.03 -21.91 -20.50
CA LEU A 154 -26.25 -20.93 -21.26
C LEU A 154 -26.29 -21.17 -22.78
N GLY A 155 -26.73 -22.35 -23.23
CA GLY A 155 -26.81 -22.70 -24.64
C GLY A 155 -28.12 -22.31 -25.32
N GLY A 156 -29.25 -22.41 -24.62
CA GLY A 156 -30.59 -22.18 -25.19
C GLY A 156 -30.97 -20.71 -25.30
N GLY A 157 -31.75 -20.33 -26.31
CA GLY A 157 -32.10 -18.91 -26.59
C GLY A 157 -32.90 -18.24 -25.46
N THR A 158 -33.89 -18.94 -24.91
CA THR A 158 -34.71 -18.46 -23.79
C THR A 158 -33.93 -18.46 -22.48
N GLY A 159 -33.30 -19.59 -22.13
CA GLY A 159 -32.56 -19.73 -20.87
C GLY A 159 -31.34 -18.81 -20.77
N SER A 160 -30.65 -18.58 -21.89
CA SER A 160 -29.45 -17.74 -21.93
C SER A 160 -29.81 -16.26 -22.07
N GLY A 161 -30.61 -15.91 -23.09
CA GLY A 161 -30.98 -14.52 -23.41
C GLY A 161 -31.92 -13.91 -22.38
N MET A 162 -33.12 -14.48 -22.22
CA MET A 162 -34.10 -13.97 -21.26
C MET A 162 -33.65 -14.19 -19.81
N GLY A 163 -33.00 -15.33 -19.53
CA GLY A 163 -32.47 -15.61 -18.19
C GLY A 163 -31.43 -14.58 -17.74
N THR A 164 -30.50 -14.15 -18.61
CA THR A 164 -29.53 -13.11 -18.24
C THR A 164 -30.12 -11.72 -18.14
N LEU A 165 -31.13 -11.41 -18.96
CA LEU A 165 -31.92 -10.17 -18.81
C LEU A 165 -32.62 -10.11 -17.44
N LEU A 166 -33.23 -11.22 -17.00
CA LEU A 166 -33.90 -11.31 -15.69
C LEU A 166 -32.92 -11.07 -14.54
N ILE A 167 -31.72 -11.65 -14.60
CA ILE A 167 -30.67 -11.43 -13.59
C ILE A 167 -30.33 -9.94 -13.49
N SER A 168 -30.11 -9.29 -14.63
CA SER A 168 -29.79 -7.85 -14.70
C SER A 168 -30.90 -7.01 -14.09
N LYS A 169 -32.17 -7.29 -14.43
CA LYS A 169 -33.32 -6.55 -13.89
C LYS A 169 -33.59 -6.78 -12.42
N ILE A 170 -33.48 -8.02 -11.95
CA ILE A 170 -33.63 -8.34 -10.52
C ILE A 170 -32.52 -7.67 -9.70
N ARG A 171 -31.29 -7.59 -10.24
CA ARG A 171 -30.17 -6.89 -9.59
C ARG A 171 -30.38 -5.38 -9.53
N GLU A 172 -31.01 -4.79 -10.55
CA GLU A 172 -31.40 -3.38 -10.55
C GLU A 172 -32.46 -3.08 -9.46
N GLU A 173 -33.46 -3.95 -9.28
CA GLU A 173 -34.53 -3.74 -8.28
C GLU A 173 -34.13 -4.13 -6.85
N TYR A 174 -33.34 -5.19 -6.67
CA TYR A 174 -32.97 -5.74 -5.37
C TYR A 174 -31.43 -5.84 -5.21
N PRO A 175 -30.71 -4.70 -5.17
CA PRO A 175 -29.24 -4.69 -5.16
C PRO A 175 -28.62 -5.35 -3.93
N ASP A 176 -29.30 -5.31 -2.78
CA ASP A 176 -28.81 -5.86 -1.51
C ASP A 176 -29.10 -7.35 -1.32
N ARG A 177 -29.83 -7.99 -2.25
CA ARG A 177 -30.22 -9.40 -2.19
C ARG A 177 -29.29 -10.25 -3.04
N ILE A 178 -29.06 -11.48 -2.58
CA ILE A 178 -28.11 -12.38 -3.23
C ILE A 178 -28.74 -12.97 -4.48
N MET A 179 -27.99 -12.93 -5.58
CA MET A 179 -28.37 -13.58 -6.83
C MET A 179 -27.51 -14.83 -7.04
N ASN A 180 -28.11 -16.00 -6.82
CA ASN A 180 -27.47 -17.30 -7.02
C ASN A 180 -27.99 -17.96 -8.32
N THR A 181 -27.09 -18.49 -9.15
CA THR A 181 -27.45 -19.15 -10.40
C THR A 181 -26.90 -20.57 -10.53
N TYR A 182 -27.74 -21.48 -11.04
CA TYR A 182 -27.32 -22.80 -11.52
C TYR A 182 -27.33 -22.76 -13.04
N SER A 183 -26.13 -22.71 -13.62
CA SER A 183 -25.92 -22.42 -15.02
C SER A 183 -25.37 -23.65 -15.75
N VAL A 184 -26.19 -24.22 -16.64
CA VAL A 184 -25.79 -25.37 -17.46
C VAL A 184 -25.02 -24.89 -18.70
N VAL A 185 -23.74 -25.24 -18.75
CA VAL A 185 -22.79 -24.96 -19.82
C VAL A 185 -23.01 -25.94 -20.97
N PRO A 186 -23.15 -25.45 -22.22
CA PRO A 186 -23.30 -26.31 -23.39
C PRO A 186 -22.02 -27.09 -23.70
N SER A 187 -22.18 -28.26 -24.34
CA SER A 187 -21.05 -29.05 -24.84
C SER A 187 -21.29 -29.54 -26.27
N PRO A 188 -20.29 -29.45 -27.16
CA PRO A 188 -20.38 -29.95 -28.53
C PRO A 188 -20.46 -31.49 -28.62
N LYS A 189 -20.22 -32.22 -27.52
CA LYS A 189 -20.40 -33.68 -27.47
C LYS A 189 -21.85 -34.10 -27.28
N VAL A 190 -22.70 -33.20 -26.78
CA VAL A 190 -24.07 -33.49 -26.34
C VAL A 190 -25.11 -32.76 -27.21
N SER A 191 -24.76 -31.60 -27.79
CA SER A 191 -25.63 -30.81 -28.67
C SER A 191 -24.94 -30.43 -29.98
N ASP A 192 -25.69 -30.50 -31.08
CA ASP A 192 -25.26 -30.13 -32.44
C ASP A 192 -25.56 -28.65 -32.79
N THR A 193 -26.03 -27.85 -31.83
CA THR A 193 -26.47 -26.47 -32.09
C THR A 193 -25.28 -25.51 -32.22
N VAL A 194 -25.07 -25.00 -33.44
CA VAL A 194 -23.89 -24.17 -33.80
C VAL A 194 -23.79 -22.84 -33.05
N VAL A 195 -24.92 -22.28 -32.58
CA VAL A 195 -24.98 -20.96 -31.92
C VAL A 195 -24.73 -20.99 -30.42
N GLU A 196 -24.67 -22.17 -29.80
CA GLU A 196 -24.48 -22.31 -28.35
C GLU A 196 -23.21 -21.63 -27.79
N PRO A 197 -22.03 -21.68 -28.45
CA PRO A 197 -20.84 -20.99 -27.94
C PRO A 197 -21.01 -19.47 -27.89
N TYR A 198 -21.74 -18.89 -28.85
CA TYR A 198 -22.04 -17.45 -28.86
C TYR A 198 -22.97 -17.07 -27.71
N ASN A 199 -24.03 -17.86 -27.51
CA ASN A 199 -24.97 -17.65 -26.40
C ASN A 199 -24.27 -17.76 -25.05
N ALA A 200 -23.40 -18.75 -24.88
CA ALA A 200 -22.64 -18.95 -23.65
C ALA A 200 -21.68 -17.78 -23.39
N THR A 201 -20.95 -17.32 -24.41
CA THR A 201 -20.01 -16.19 -24.27
C THR A 201 -20.71 -14.90 -23.83
N LEU A 202 -21.84 -14.58 -24.47
CA LEU A 202 -22.63 -13.40 -24.13
C LEU A 202 -23.27 -13.51 -22.75
N SER A 203 -23.70 -14.72 -22.37
CA SER A 203 -24.31 -14.95 -21.06
C SER A 203 -23.31 -14.88 -19.92
N VAL A 204 -22.10 -15.44 -20.11
CA VAL A 204 -21.04 -15.37 -19.10
C VAL A 204 -20.67 -13.92 -18.80
N HIS A 205 -20.63 -13.02 -19.80
CA HIS A 205 -20.42 -11.59 -19.56
C HIS A 205 -21.45 -11.01 -18.59
N GLN A 206 -22.74 -11.33 -18.76
CA GLN A 206 -23.81 -10.85 -17.89
C GLN A 206 -23.75 -11.49 -16.49
N LEU A 207 -23.35 -12.76 -16.40
CA LEU A 207 -23.16 -13.44 -15.11
C LEU A 207 -21.99 -12.83 -14.32
N VAL A 208 -20.87 -12.51 -14.98
CA VAL A 208 -19.71 -11.88 -14.32
C VAL A 208 -20.08 -10.56 -13.62
N GLU A 209 -21.01 -9.80 -14.19
CA GLU A 209 -21.38 -8.48 -13.69
C GLU A 209 -22.52 -8.50 -12.67
N ASN A 210 -23.50 -9.40 -12.83
CA ASN A 210 -24.79 -9.29 -12.13
C ASN A 210 -25.09 -10.43 -11.15
N THR A 211 -24.32 -11.52 -11.12
CA THR A 211 -24.52 -12.62 -10.14
C THR A 211 -23.51 -12.57 -9.01
N ASP A 212 -23.92 -13.03 -7.82
CA ASP A 212 -23.05 -13.13 -6.66
C ASP A 212 -22.49 -14.56 -6.49
N GLU A 213 -23.24 -15.57 -6.95
CA GLU A 213 -22.85 -16.99 -6.93
C GLU A 213 -23.30 -17.66 -8.24
N THR A 214 -22.40 -18.39 -8.92
CA THR A 214 -22.75 -19.14 -10.13
C THR A 214 -22.19 -20.54 -10.09
N TYR A 215 -23.05 -21.54 -9.97
CA TYR A 215 -22.69 -22.96 -10.04
C TYR A 215 -22.63 -23.41 -11.49
N CYS A 216 -21.43 -23.68 -11.98
CA CYS A 216 -21.18 -24.13 -13.35
C CYS A 216 -21.36 -25.64 -13.46
N ILE A 217 -22.26 -26.06 -14.33
CA ILE A 217 -22.55 -27.47 -14.58
C ILE A 217 -22.36 -27.75 -16.07
N ASP A 218 -21.52 -28.69 -16.44
CA ASP A 218 -21.18 -28.99 -17.82
C ASP A 218 -21.87 -30.27 -18.30
N ASN A 219 -22.59 -30.17 -19.43
CA ASN A 219 -23.22 -31.32 -20.08
C ASN A 219 -22.22 -32.42 -20.44
N GLU A 220 -20.97 -32.08 -20.77
CA GLU A 220 -19.92 -33.06 -21.07
C GLU A 220 -19.58 -33.91 -19.84
N ALA A 221 -19.33 -33.26 -18.72
CA ALA A 221 -18.99 -33.93 -17.47
C ALA A 221 -20.15 -34.79 -16.96
N LEU A 222 -21.39 -34.27 -17.03
CA LEU A 222 -22.59 -35.03 -16.66
C LEU A 222 -22.75 -36.30 -17.52
N TYR A 223 -22.52 -36.20 -18.83
CA TYR A 223 -22.61 -37.35 -19.74
C TYR A 223 -21.53 -38.38 -19.42
N ASP A 224 -20.28 -37.95 -19.21
CA ASP A 224 -19.18 -38.83 -18.84
C ASP A 224 -19.40 -39.52 -17.49
N ILE A 225 -19.97 -38.82 -16.49
CA ILE A 225 -20.34 -39.42 -15.19
C ILE A 225 -21.43 -40.48 -15.37
N CYS A 226 -22.48 -40.19 -16.14
CA CYS A 226 -23.57 -41.13 -16.40
C CYS A 226 -23.08 -42.40 -17.12
N PHE A 227 -22.24 -42.22 -18.14
CA PHE A 227 -21.72 -43.31 -18.94
C PHE A 227 -20.65 -44.13 -18.21
N ARG A 228 -19.65 -43.48 -17.61
CA ARG A 228 -18.48 -44.16 -17.01
C ARG A 228 -18.70 -44.59 -15.57
N THR A 229 -19.26 -43.70 -14.74
CA THR A 229 -19.40 -43.92 -13.30
C THR A 229 -20.69 -44.65 -12.95
N LEU A 230 -21.83 -44.19 -13.49
CA LEU A 230 -23.13 -44.83 -13.27
C LEU A 230 -23.40 -46.05 -14.16
N LYS A 231 -22.56 -46.28 -15.18
CA LYS A 231 -22.61 -47.40 -16.14
C LYS A 231 -23.92 -47.45 -16.94
N LEU A 232 -24.47 -46.29 -17.30
CA LEU A 232 -25.62 -46.20 -18.20
C LEU A 232 -25.13 -46.34 -19.65
N THR A 233 -25.75 -47.24 -20.43
CA THR A 233 -25.34 -47.51 -21.82
C THR A 233 -25.69 -46.38 -22.79
N THR A 234 -26.79 -45.67 -22.52
CA THR A 234 -27.29 -44.54 -23.31
C THR A 234 -27.89 -43.48 -22.38
N PRO A 235 -27.08 -42.53 -21.86
CA PRO A 235 -27.57 -41.47 -20.98
C PRO A 235 -28.60 -40.59 -21.68
N THR A 236 -29.75 -40.35 -21.03
CA THR A 236 -30.79 -39.43 -21.54
C THR A 236 -30.73 -38.08 -20.81
N TYR A 237 -31.33 -37.02 -21.38
CA TYR A 237 -31.47 -35.74 -20.69
C TYR A 237 -32.22 -35.86 -19.35
N GLY A 238 -33.12 -36.84 -19.21
CA GLY A 238 -33.76 -37.13 -17.93
C GLY A 238 -32.77 -37.61 -16.86
N ASP A 239 -31.78 -38.42 -17.24
CA ASP A 239 -30.73 -38.91 -16.34
C ASP A 239 -29.76 -37.78 -15.95
N LEU A 240 -29.40 -36.92 -16.91
CA LEU A 240 -28.57 -35.74 -16.68
C LEU A 240 -29.27 -34.76 -15.72
N ASN A 241 -30.54 -34.45 -15.99
CA ASN A 241 -31.34 -33.56 -15.15
C ASN A 241 -31.46 -34.11 -13.73
N HIS A 242 -31.67 -35.42 -13.56
CA HIS A 242 -31.68 -36.04 -12.23
C HIS A 242 -30.35 -35.88 -11.47
N LEU A 243 -29.20 -35.97 -12.16
CA LEU A 243 -27.88 -35.76 -11.55
C LEU A 243 -27.67 -34.30 -11.13
N VAL A 244 -28.12 -33.34 -11.95
CA VAL A 244 -28.12 -31.92 -11.61
C VAL A 244 -29.00 -31.64 -10.40
N SER A 245 -30.24 -32.15 -10.38
CA SER A 245 -31.17 -31.99 -9.27
C SER A 245 -30.64 -32.58 -7.96
N LEU A 246 -29.94 -33.72 -7.98
CA LEU A 246 -29.25 -34.28 -6.81
C LEU A 246 -28.16 -33.35 -6.27
N THR A 247 -27.38 -32.76 -7.18
CA THR A 247 -26.31 -31.81 -6.82
C THR A 247 -26.89 -30.54 -6.20
N MET A 248 -27.95 -29.99 -6.80
CA MET A 248 -28.70 -28.85 -6.24
C MET A 248 -29.30 -29.18 -4.86
N SER A 249 -29.86 -30.38 -4.67
CA SER A 249 -30.36 -30.82 -3.36
C SER A 249 -29.24 -30.87 -2.31
N GLY A 250 -28.06 -31.38 -2.69
CA GLY A 250 -26.88 -31.44 -1.83
C GLY A 250 -26.40 -30.05 -1.37
N VAL A 251 -26.24 -29.11 -2.30
CA VAL A 251 -25.82 -27.73 -2.00
C VAL A 251 -26.84 -27.01 -1.10
N THR A 252 -28.13 -27.20 -1.35
CA THR A 252 -29.21 -26.53 -0.60
C THR A 252 -29.55 -27.20 0.74
N THR A 253 -28.90 -28.32 1.10
CA THR A 253 -29.20 -29.07 2.33
C THR A 253 -29.00 -28.23 3.59
N CYS A 254 -27.94 -27.40 3.65
CA CYS A 254 -27.65 -26.53 4.81
C CYS A 254 -28.71 -25.44 5.04
N LEU A 255 -29.46 -25.09 3.99
CA LEU A 255 -30.54 -24.10 4.06
C LEU A 255 -31.83 -24.75 4.58
N ARG A 256 -32.11 -25.98 4.13
CA ARG A 256 -33.39 -26.69 4.35
C ARG A 256 -33.45 -27.51 5.64
N PHE A 257 -32.32 -27.88 6.23
CA PHE A 257 -32.28 -28.66 7.46
C PHE A 257 -31.35 -27.98 8.49
N PRO A 258 -31.71 -28.03 9.78
CA PRO A 258 -30.83 -27.54 10.83
C PRO A 258 -29.56 -28.39 10.91
N GLY A 259 -28.41 -27.72 10.91
CA GLY A 259 -27.08 -28.33 11.03
C GLY A 259 -26.23 -27.56 12.04
N GLN A 260 -25.06 -28.11 12.39
CA GLN A 260 -24.14 -27.42 13.30
C GLN A 260 -23.49 -26.19 12.65
N LEU A 261 -23.25 -26.23 11.34
CA LEU A 261 -22.90 -25.08 10.51
C LEU A 261 -24.15 -24.57 9.80
N ASN A 262 -24.90 -23.67 10.45
CA ASN A 262 -26.04 -22.97 9.84
C ASN A 262 -25.54 -21.94 8.82
N ALA A 263 -25.14 -22.45 7.64
CA ALA A 263 -24.66 -21.67 6.52
C ALA A 263 -25.83 -21.10 5.72
N ASP A 264 -25.88 -19.77 5.68
CA ASP A 264 -26.76 -18.97 4.83
C ASP A 264 -26.17 -18.79 3.44
N LEU A 265 -26.98 -18.49 2.41
CA LEU A 265 -26.48 -18.08 1.08
C LEU A 265 -25.44 -16.96 1.20
N ARG A 266 -25.68 -15.96 2.06
CA ARG A 266 -24.72 -14.87 2.29
C ARG A 266 -23.40 -15.33 2.87
N LYS A 267 -23.42 -16.30 3.79
CA LYS A 267 -22.19 -16.82 4.38
C LYS A 267 -21.42 -17.65 3.36
N LEU A 268 -22.12 -18.37 2.48
CA LEU A 268 -21.51 -19.15 1.41
C LEU A 268 -20.81 -18.22 0.41
N ALA A 269 -21.47 -17.14 -0.06
CA ALA A 269 -20.85 -16.12 -0.90
C ALA A 269 -19.61 -15.49 -0.24
N VAL A 270 -19.74 -14.96 0.98
CA VAL A 270 -18.65 -14.24 1.66
C VAL A 270 -17.44 -15.14 1.91
N ASN A 271 -17.67 -16.41 2.28
CA ASN A 271 -16.57 -17.33 2.61
C ASN A 271 -15.92 -17.94 1.36
N MET A 272 -16.67 -18.15 0.27
CA MET A 272 -16.15 -18.83 -0.92
C MET A 272 -15.71 -17.88 -2.03
N VAL A 273 -16.19 -16.63 -2.06
CA VAL A 273 -15.88 -15.66 -3.11
C VAL A 273 -14.87 -14.64 -2.59
N PRO A 274 -13.54 -14.88 -2.71
CA PRO A 274 -12.52 -13.92 -2.28
C PRO A 274 -12.50 -12.65 -3.14
N PHE A 275 -12.99 -12.74 -4.38
CA PHE A 275 -13.09 -11.62 -5.31
C PHE A 275 -14.45 -11.63 -6.00
N PRO A 276 -15.18 -10.49 -6.08
CA PRO A 276 -16.53 -10.44 -6.65
C PRO A 276 -16.66 -10.92 -8.10
N ARG A 277 -15.55 -11.04 -8.86
CA ARG A 277 -15.53 -11.56 -10.23
C ARG A 277 -15.20 -13.06 -10.34
N LEU A 278 -14.83 -13.70 -9.23
CA LEU A 278 -14.43 -15.10 -9.15
C LEU A 278 -15.48 -15.92 -8.36
N HIS A 279 -16.75 -15.78 -8.75
CA HIS A 279 -17.90 -16.43 -8.13
C HIS A 279 -18.40 -17.66 -8.89
N PHE A 280 -17.60 -18.19 -9.82
CA PHE A 280 -17.94 -19.40 -10.56
C PHE A 280 -17.49 -20.64 -9.78
N PHE A 281 -18.47 -21.37 -9.23
CA PHE A 281 -18.24 -22.57 -8.44
C PHE A 281 -18.30 -23.83 -9.30
N MET A 282 -17.49 -24.81 -8.92
CA MET A 282 -17.42 -26.12 -9.58
C MET A 282 -17.96 -27.18 -8.61
N PRO A 283 -19.23 -27.60 -8.74
CA PRO A 283 -19.81 -28.56 -7.82
C PRO A 283 -19.30 -29.98 -8.11
N GLY A 284 -19.05 -30.72 -7.04
CA GLY A 284 -18.82 -32.16 -7.05
C GLY A 284 -19.84 -32.85 -6.15
N PHE A 285 -20.32 -34.03 -6.55
CA PHE A 285 -21.29 -34.78 -5.76
C PHE A 285 -20.78 -36.18 -5.46
N ALA A 286 -20.94 -36.61 -4.21
CA ALA A 286 -20.73 -37.98 -3.78
C ALA A 286 -21.86 -38.38 -2.81
N PRO A 287 -22.33 -39.64 -2.84
CA PRO A 287 -21.78 -40.76 -3.60
C PRO A 287 -22.42 -40.97 -4.99
N LEU A 288 -21.59 -41.31 -5.98
CA LEU A 288 -22.02 -41.69 -7.33
C LEU A 288 -21.95 -43.21 -7.48
N ILE A 289 -23.04 -43.89 -7.15
CA ILE A 289 -23.13 -45.36 -7.18
C ILE A 289 -24.23 -45.78 -8.16
N SER A 290 -23.96 -46.82 -8.95
CA SER A 290 -24.97 -47.39 -9.85
C SER A 290 -26.19 -47.91 -9.08
N ARG A 291 -27.39 -47.79 -9.67
CA ARG A 291 -28.67 -48.10 -9.01
C ARG A 291 -28.73 -49.52 -8.41
N GLY A 292 -28.03 -50.50 -9.00
CA GLY A 292 -27.97 -51.88 -8.50
C GLY A 292 -26.98 -52.15 -7.36
N SER A 293 -26.13 -51.18 -6.99
CA SER A 293 -25.08 -51.37 -5.96
C SER A 293 -25.38 -50.60 -4.65
N ARG A 294 -26.49 -49.87 -4.58
CA ARG A 294 -26.87 -49.02 -3.42
C ARG A 294 -27.17 -49.82 -2.15
N GLU A 295 -27.66 -51.06 -2.25
CA GLU A 295 -28.12 -51.85 -1.10
C GLU A 295 -27.02 -52.56 -0.31
N TYR A 296 -25.78 -52.65 -0.84
CA TYR A 296 -24.75 -53.57 -0.31
C TYR A 296 -23.51 -52.93 0.32
N ARG A 297 -23.37 -51.59 0.32
CA ARG A 297 -22.14 -50.93 0.80
C ARG A 297 -22.41 -49.75 1.73
N ALA A 298 -22.01 -49.89 3.00
CA ALA A 298 -21.88 -48.74 3.91
C ALA A 298 -20.65 -47.93 3.50
N LEU A 299 -20.85 -46.65 3.19
CA LEU A 299 -19.77 -45.74 2.79
C LEU A 299 -19.19 -45.06 4.02
N THR A 300 -17.87 -44.97 4.07
CA THR A 300 -17.16 -44.28 5.16
C THR A 300 -16.87 -42.82 4.79
N VAL A 301 -16.66 -41.95 5.78
CA VAL A 301 -16.30 -40.54 5.55
C VAL A 301 -15.09 -40.41 4.63
N PRO A 302 -13.96 -41.14 4.83
CA PRO A 302 -12.80 -41.05 3.95
C PRO A 302 -13.10 -41.42 2.48
N GLU A 303 -13.93 -42.43 2.24
CA GLU A 303 -14.32 -42.84 0.88
C GLU A 303 -15.18 -41.77 0.19
N LEU A 304 -16.13 -41.17 0.92
CA LEU A 304 -16.94 -40.06 0.40
C LEU A 304 -16.07 -38.86 0.09
N THR A 305 -15.16 -38.51 1.00
CA THR A 305 -14.27 -37.38 0.80
C THR A 305 -13.35 -37.60 -0.40
N GLN A 306 -12.76 -38.79 -0.54
CA GLN A 306 -11.92 -39.09 -1.70
C GLN A 306 -12.69 -39.04 -3.02
N GLN A 307 -13.96 -39.47 -3.03
CA GLN A 307 -14.81 -39.38 -4.22
C GLN A 307 -15.16 -37.94 -4.57
N MET A 308 -15.40 -37.06 -3.59
CA MET A 308 -15.72 -35.65 -3.87
C MET A 308 -14.59 -34.90 -4.58
N PHE A 309 -13.33 -35.20 -4.25
CA PHE A 309 -12.16 -34.58 -4.87
C PHE A 309 -11.62 -35.33 -6.10
N ASP A 310 -12.27 -36.43 -6.52
CA ASP A 310 -11.90 -37.11 -7.77
C ASP A 310 -12.40 -36.28 -8.96
N ALA A 311 -11.49 -35.94 -9.88
CA ALA A 311 -11.80 -35.21 -11.10
C ALA A 311 -12.92 -35.87 -11.94
N LYS A 312 -13.11 -37.18 -11.79
CA LYS A 312 -14.18 -37.93 -12.47
C LYS A 312 -15.59 -37.65 -11.95
N ASN A 313 -15.71 -37.09 -10.75
CA ASN A 313 -17.00 -36.85 -10.08
C ASN A 313 -17.35 -35.36 -10.02
N MET A 314 -16.52 -34.50 -10.62
CA MET A 314 -16.77 -33.07 -10.78
C MET A 314 -17.78 -32.86 -11.89
N MET A 315 -18.76 -31.97 -11.67
CA MET A 315 -19.83 -31.69 -12.62
C MET A 315 -19.42 -30.70 -13.72
N ALA A 316 -18.14 -30.34 -13.81
CA ALA A 316 -17.58 -29.47 -14.82
C ALA A 316 -16.35 -30.13 -15.45
N ALA A 317 -16.21 -30.06 -16.78
CA ALA A 317 -15.14 -30.73 -17.51
C ALA A 317 -13.81 -29.97 -17.41
N CYS A 318 -13.29 -29.85 -16.20
CA CYS A 318 -11.95 -29.35 -15.93
C CYS A 318 -11.16 -30.42 -15.16
N ASP A 319 -9.86 -30.49 -15.42
CA ASP A 319 -8.97 -31.23 -14.52
C ASP A 319 -8.47 -30.27 -13.45
N PRO A 320 -8.88 -30.43 -12.18
CA PRO A 320 -8.45 -29.56 -11.08
C PRO A 320 -6.94 -29.60 -10.84
N ARG A 321 -6.22 -30.56 -11.43
CA ARG A 321 -4.76 -30.64 -11.32
C ARG A 321 -4.02 -29.54 -12.08
N HIS A 322 -4.65 -28.91 -13.06
CA HIS A 322 -4.05 -27.81 -13.83
C HIS A 322 -4.22 -26.44 -13.15
N GLY A 323 -4.95 -26.37 -12.03
CA GLY A 323 -5.17 -25.15 -11.24
C GLY A 323 -4.97 -25.38 -9.74
N ARG A 324 -5.25 -24.35 -8.93
CA ARG A 324 -5.31 -24.45 -7.46
C ARG A 324 -6.71 -24.07 -7.00
N TYR A 325 -7.21 -24.74 -5.98
CA TYR A 325 -8.41 -24.37 -5.25
C TYR A 325 -8.15 -23.11 -4.43
N LEU A 326 -8.96 -22.07 -4.67
CA LEU A 326 -8.96 -20.84 -3.89
C LEU A 326 -9.71 -21.04 -2.57
N THR A 327 -10.90 -21.63 -2.66
CA THR A 327 -11.81 -21.93 -1.56
C THR A 327 -12.51 -23.26 -1.86
N VAL A 328 -12.86 -24.02 -0.83
CA VAL A 328 -13.63 -25.27 -0.96
C VAL A 328 -14.62 -25.35 0.19
N ALA A 329 -15.90 -25.61 -0.12
CA ALA A 329 -16.88 -26.03 0.87
C ALA A 329 -17.29 -27.48 0.60
N ALA A 330 -17.27 -28.31 1.64
CA ALA A 330 -17.74 -29.68 1.59
C ALA A 330 -18.96 -29.83 2.50
N VAL A 331 -20.11 -30.21 1.91
CA VAL A 331 -21.35 -30.42 2.65
C VAL A 331 -21.57 -31.91 2.84
N PHE A 332 -21.52 -32.36 4.09
CA PHE A 332 -21.73 -33.75 4.47
C PHE A 332 -23.14 -33.93 5.04
N ARG A 333 -23.87 -34.94 4.56
CA ARG A 333 -25.22 -35.29 5.04
C ARG A 333 -25.25 -36.71 5.60
N GLY A 334 -25.72 -36.87 6.85
CA GLY A 334 -25.85 -38.17 7.52
C GLY A 334 -25.37 -38.15 8.97
N ARG A 335 -25.49 -39.29 9.67
CA ARG A 335 -24.95 -39.45 11.04
C ARG A 335 -23.44 -39.67 10.99
N MET A 336 -22.66 -38.60 11.09
CA MET A 336 -21.18 -38.62 11.06
C MET A 336 -20.60 -37.83 12.23
N SER A 337 -19.40 -38.20 12.67
CA SER A 337 -18.67 -37.46 13.70
C SER A 337 -17.92 -36.28 13.08
N MET A 338 -18.10 -35.06 13.61
CA MET A 338 -17.37 -33.87 13.14
C MET A 338 -15.86 -34.05 13.20
N LYS A 339 -15.37 -34.68 14.28
CA LYS A 339 -13.93 -34.96 14.44
C LYS A 339 -13.38 -35.80 13.29
N GLU A 340 -14.15 -36.77 12.80
CA GLU A 340 -13.74 -37.62 11.69
C GLU A 340 -13.74 -36.83 10.36
N VAL A 341 -14.74 -35.97 10.16
CA VAL A 341 -14.83 -35.09 8.97
C VAL A 341 -13.67 -34.10 8.94
N ASP A 342 -13.38 -33.41 10.05
CA ASP A 342 -12.31 -32.43 10.15
C ASP A 342 -10.93 -33.07 9.97
N GLU A 343 -10.69 -34.24 10.59
CA GLU A 343 -9.45 -34.99 10.41
C GLU A 343 -9.25 -35.42 8.94
N GLN A 344 -10.31 -35.83 8.23
CA GLN A 344 -10.21 -36.19 6.82
C GLN A 344 -10.01 -34.97 5.90
N MET A 345 -10.68 -33.85 6.17
CA MET A 345 -10.45 -32.58 5.45
C MET A 345 -9.00 -32.12 5.60
N LEU A 346 -8.49 -32.13 6.83
CA LEU A 346 -7.11 -31.77 7.13
C LEU A 346 -6.12 -32.74 6.47
N ASN A 347 -6.41 -34.04 6.47
CA ASN A 347 -5.59 -35.03 5.77
C ASN A 347 -5.53 -34.80 4.25
N ILE A 348 -6.63 -34.36 3.63
CA ILE A 348 -6.64 -33.99 2.21
C ILE A 348 -5.85 -32.71 2.00
N GLN A 349 -6.08 -31.67 2.81
CA GLN A 349 -5.34 -30.42 2.73
C GLN A 349 -3.82 -30.66 2.84
N ASN A 350 -3.41 -31.53 3.78
CA ASN A 350 -2.01 -31.89 3.98
C ASN A 350 -1.44 -32.75 2.83
N LYS A 351 -2.20 -33.72 2.31
CA LYS A 351 -1.77 -34.55 1.16
C LYS A 351 -1.69 -33.76 -0.14
N ASN A 352 -2.54 -32.73 -0.27
CA ASN A 352 -2.77 -31.96 -1.49
C ASN A 352 -2.41 -30.49 -1.31
N SER A 353 -1.42 -30.16 -0.46
CA SER A 353 -1.06 -28.77 -0.11
C SER A 353 -0.65 -27.92 -1.34
N SER A 354 -0.13 -28.55 -2.39
CA SER A 354 0.17 -27.89 -3.68
C SER A 354 -1.07 -27.36 -4.42
N TYR A 355 -2.26 -27.83 -4.05
CA TYR A 355 -3.52 -27.49 -4.68
C TYR A 355 -4.30 -26.38 -3.95
N PHE A 356 -3.84 -25.87 -2.80
CA PHE A 356 -4.54 -24.81 -2.05
C PHE A 356 -3.70 -23.52 -1.97
N VAL A 357 -4.36 -22.36 -1.93
CA VAL A 357 -3.71 -21.04 -1.78
C VAL A 357 -3.72 -20.62 -0.31
N GLU A 358 -2.55 -20.37 0.27
CA GLU A 358 -2.40 -19.89 1.65
C GLU A 358 -2.45 -18.35 1.70
N TRP A 359 -3.40 -17.79 2.47
CA TRP A 359 -3.55 -16.33 2.67
C TRP A 359 -2.69 -15.83 3.86
N ILE A 360 -2.20 -14.59 3.81
CA ILE A 360 -1.19 -14.02 4.73
C ILE A 360 -1.69 -12.68 5.26
N PRO A 361 -1.94 -12.53 6.57
CA PRO A 361 -0.87 -12.02 7.47
C PRO A 361 -0.86 -12.57 8.91
N ASN A 362 -1.86 -13.33 9.38
CA ASN A 362 -1.89 -13.80 10.77
C ASN A 362 -1.00 -15.04 11.03
N ASN A 363 -0.56 -15.74 9.97
CA ASN A 363 0.32 -16.91 10.08
C ASN A 363 1.80 -16.56 10.39
N VAL A 364 2.26 -15.34 10.08
CA VAL A 364 3.60 -14.89 10.52
C VAL A 364 3.64 -14.75 12.04
N LYS A 365 2.52 -14.28 12.63
CA LYS A 365 2.40 -13.98 14.05
C LYS A 365 2.43 -15.27 14.89
N THR A 366 1.74 -16.32 14.43
CA THR A 366 1.75 -17.63 15.11
C THR A 366 3.14 -18.26 15.08
N ALA A 367 3.82 -18.25 13.93
CA ALA A 367 5.18 -18.75 13.82
C ALA A 367 6.17 -18.00 14.73
N PHE A 368 6.02 -16.68 14.89
CA PHE A 368 6.84 -15.89 15.81
C PHE A 368 6.63 -16.31 17.28
N TRP A 369 5.39 -16.43 17.72
CA TRP A 369 5.08 -16.85 19.09
C TRP A 369 5.46 -18.30 19.36
N GLU A 370 5.36 -19.18 18.37
CA GLU A 370 5.86 -20.55 18.44
C GLU A 370 7.38 -20.57 18.69
N ILE A 371 8.17 -19.85 17.88
CA ILE A 371 9.63 -19.79 18.05
C ILE A 371 10.00 -19.17 19.41
N ILE A 372 9.33 -18.10 19.85
CA ILE A 372 9.61 -17.51 21.15
C ILE A 372 9.23 -18.46 22.29
N SER A 373 8.08 -19.13 22.20
CA SER A 373 7.67 -20.12 23.20
C SER A 373 8.70 -21.24 23.30
N ASP A 374 9.17 -21.74 22.15
CA ASP A 374 10.23 -22.74 22.08
C ASP A 374 11.56 -22.26 22.66
N GLU A 375 11.93 -21.00 22.44
CA GLU A 375 13.16 -20.40 22.99
C GLU A 375 13.11 -20.25 24.52
N HIS A 376 11.93 -19.94 25.08
CA HIS A 376 11.72 -19.86 26.53
C HIS A 376 11.32 -21.20 27.16
N GLY A 377 11.07 -22.26 26.37
CA GLY A 377 10.65 -23.56 26.88
C GLY A 377 9.21 -23.57 27.42
N ILE A 378 8.33 -22.73 26.88
CA ILE A 378 6.89 -22.72 27.23
C ILE A 378 6.16 -23.71 26.31
N ASP A 379 5.33 -24.56 26.90
CA ASP A 379 4.48 -25.49 26.16
C ASP A 379 3.21 -24.81 25.60
N PRO A 380 2.44 -25.47 24.72
CA PRO A 380 1.18 -24.92 24.22
C PRO A 380 0.10 -24.64 25.28
N THR A 381 0.25 -25.18 26.49
CA THR A 381 -0.66 -24.95 27.62
C THR A 381 -0.31 -23.72 28.47
N GLY A 382 0.84 -23.08 28.16
CA GLY A 382 1.41 -21.95 28.87
C GLY A 382 2.32 -22.35 30.04
N SER A 383 2.59 -23.63 30.26
CA SER A 383 3.43 -24.14 31.34
C SER A 383 4.91 -24.11 30.94
N TYR A 384 5.76 -23.69 31.87
CA TYR A 384 7.22 -23.66 31.64
C TYR A 384 7.84 -25.05 31.86
N HIS A 385 8.55 -25.52 30.83
CA HIS A 385 9.33 -26.77 30.80
C HIS A 385 10.75 -26.49 30.25
N GLY A 386 11.37 -25.40 30.68
CA GLY A 386 12.74 -25.05 30.29
C GLY A 386 13.82 -25.65 31.20
N ASP A 387 15.03 -25.72 30.66
CA ASP A 387 16.20 -26.31 31.33
C ASP A 387 17.12 -25.26 32.00
N SER A 388 16.88 -23.96 31.77
CA SER A 388 17.80 -22.87 32.13
C SER A 388 17.10 -21.69 32.79
N ASP A 389 17.52 -21.34 34.01
CA ASP A 389 16.96 -20.23 34.80
C ASP A 389 17.04 -18.87 34.08
N LEU A 390 18.02 -18.69 33.20
CA LEU A 390 18.16 -17.46 32.38
C LEU A 390 16.98 -17.24 31.42
N GLN A 391 16.18 -18.27 31.13
CA GLN A 391 14.97 -18.14 30.30
C GLN A 391 13.82 -17.48 31.06
N LEU A 392 13.82 -17.59 32.40
CA LEU A 392 12.79 -17.02 33.27
C LEU A 392 13.11 -15.58 33.69
N GLU A 393 14.39 -15.19 33.73
CA GLU A 393 14.83 -13.90 34.30
C GLU A 393 14.18 -12.67 33.64
N ARG A 394 13.90 -12.71 32.32
CA ARG A 394 13.30 -11.59 31.56
C ARG A 394 12.06 -11.99 30.75
N ILE A 395 11.38 -13.06 31.16
CA ILE A 395 10.20 -13.57 30.46
C ILE A 395 9.04 -12.56 30.43
N ASN A 396 8.95 -11.72 31.47
CA ASN A 396 7.88 -10.74 31.69
C ASN A 396 7.76 -9.66 30.60
N VAL A 397 8.79 -9.50 29.75
CA VAL A 397 8.78 -8.53 28.65
C VAL A 397 7.73 -8.90 27.60
N TYR A 398 7.61 -10.19 27.26
CA TYR A 398 6.67 -10.68 26.25
C TYR A 398 5.52 -11.50 26.84
N TYR A 399 5.67 -12.04 28.06
CA TYR A 399 4.64 -12.84 28.71
C TYR A 399 4.11 -12.18 29.99
N ASN A 400 2.84 -12.40 30.25
CA ASN A 400 2.15 -12.16 31.50
C ASN A 400 2.10 -13.47 32.30
N GLU A 401 2.48 -13.44 33.56
CA GLU A 401 2.29 -14.58 34.46
C GLU A 401 0.84 -14.57 34.97
N ALA A 402 0.07 -15.59 34.58
CA ALA A 402 -1.29 -15.81 35.06
C ALA A 402 -1.31 -16.75 36.27
N SER A 403 -2.45 -16.75 37.00
CA SER A 403 -2.66 -17.65 38.14
C SER A 403 -2.49 -19.12 37.74
N GLY A 404 -1.60 -19.82 38.46
CA GLY A 404 -1.29 -21.23 38.19
C GLY A 404 0.01 -21.48 37.42
N GLY A 405 0.92 -20.49 37.34
CA GLY A 405 2.23 -20.64 36.69
C GLY A 405 2.14 -20.73 35.16
N LYS A 406 1.06 -20.20 34.58
CA LYS A 406 0.84 -20.16 33.14
C LYS A 406 1.29 -18.82 32.56
N PHE A 407 2.12 -18.85 31.54
CA PHE A 407 2.59 -17.68 30.81
C PHE A 407 1.71 -17.40 29.60
N VAL A 408 1.22 -16.17 29.51
CA VAL A 408 0.33 -15.72 28.42
C VAL A 408 1.02 -14.62 27.61
N PRO A 409 1.10 -14.72 26.28
CA PRO A 409 1.64 -13.68 25.40
C PRO A 409 0.95 -12.33 25.57
N ARG A 410 1.73 -11.25 25.64
CA ARG A 410 1.27 -9.86 25.50
C ARG A 410 1.07 -9.54 24.01
N ALA A 411 0.04 -10.12 23.42
CA ALA A 411 -0.28 -9.97 22.00
C ALA A 411 -1.74 -9.55 21.81
N ILE A 412 -1.97 -8.68 20.82
CA ILE A 412 -3.31 -8.29 20.36
C ILE A 412 -3.40 -8.68 18.89
N LEU A 413 -4.38 -9.52 18.57
CA LEU A 413 -4.60 -10.03 17.22
C LEU A 413 -5.83 -9.34 16.64
N VAL A 414 -5.58 -8.53 15.62
CA VAL A 414 -6.59 -7.71 14.95
C VAL A 414 -6.72 -8.12 13.50
N ASP A 415 -7.95 -8.34 13.04
CA ASP A 415 -8.30 -8.49 11.64
C ASP A 415 -9.72 -7.99 11.39
N LEU A 416 -10.04 -7.61 10.15
CA LEU A 416 -11.39 -7.20 9.78
C LEU A 416 -12.28 -8.39 9.41
N GLU A 417 -11.67 -9.58 9.26
CA GLU A 417 -12.34 -10.83 8.94
C GLU A 417 -12.09 -11.90 10.03
N PRO A 418 -13.07 -12.76 10.34
CA PRO A 418 -12.93 -13.78 11.37
C PRO A 418 -12.12 -15.01 10.93
N GLY A 419 -12.03 -15.30 9.62
CA GLY A 419 -11.53 -16.59 9.12
C GLY A 419 -10.07 -16.89 9.50
N THR A 420 -9.22 -15.87 9.56
CA THR A 420 -7.82 -16.02 10.00
C THR A 420 -7.73 -16.30 11.51
N MET A 421 -8.62 -15.76 12.32
CA MET A 421 -8.64 -15.93 13.77
C MET A 421 -9.05 -17.34 14.18
N ASP A 422 -10.03 -17.92 13.48
CA ASP A 422 -10.45 -19.30 13.71
C ASP A 422 -9.33 -20.31 13.39
N SER A 423 -8.53 -20.01 12.37
CA SER A 423 -7.33 -20.78 12.02
C SER A 423 -6.25 -20.68 13.11
N VAL A 424 -6.03 -19.49 13.68
CA VAL A 424 -5.08 -19.31 14.80
C VAL A 424 -5.56 -20.03 16.06
N ARG A 425 -6.87 -19.97 16.35
CA ARG A 425 -7.46 -20.60 17.54
C ARG A 425 -7.42 -22.13 17.48
N SER A 426 -7.60 -22.70 16.28
CA SER A 426 -7.49 -24.14 16.04
C SER A 426 -6.03 -24.63 15.92
N GLY A 427 -5.07 -23.73 15.77
CA GLY A 427 -3.65 -24.03 15.71
C GLY A 427 -3.07 -24.59 17.02
N PRO A 428 -1.87 -25.18 16.99
CA PRO A 428 -1.26 -25.86 18.13
C PRO A 428 -1.08 -24.94 19.34
N TYR A 429 -0.73 -23.67 19.12
CA TYR A 429 -0.55 -22.65 20.16
C TYR A 429 -1.79 -21.75 20.35
N GLY A 430 -2.94 -22.11 19.78
CA GLY A 430 -4.16 -21.28 19.87
C GLY A 430 -4.65 -21.07 21.31
N GLN A 431 -4.44 -22.05 22.19
CA GLN A 431 -4.83 -21.99 23.60
C GLN A 431 -3.93 -21.09 24.46
N LEU A 432 -2.77 -20.69 23.93
CA LEU A 432 -1.81 -19.85 24.63
C LEU A 432 -2.29 -18.39 24.73
N PHE A 433 -3.03 -17.92 23.72
CA PHE A 433 -3.51 -16.54 23.65
C PHE A 433 -4.80 -16.34 24.47
N ARG A 434 -4.94 -15.15 25.10
CA ARG A 434 -6.18 -14.76 25.76
C ARG A 434 -7.29 -14.55 24.72
N PRO A 435 -8.49 -15.16 24.92
CA PRO A 435 -9.64 -14.93 24.05
C PRO A 435 -10.01 -13.44 23.91
N ASP A 436 -9.84 -12.65 24.97
CA ASP A 436 -10.17 -11.22 25.01
C ASP A 436 -9.26 -10.38 24.10
N ASN A 437 -8.10 -10.90 23.71
CA ASN A 437 -7.13 -10.18 22.88
C ASN A 437 -7.34 -10.42 21.38
N PHE A 438 -8.33 -11.22 21.01
CA PHE A 438 -8.79 -11.40 19.63
C PHE A 438 -9.86 -10.36 19.32
N VAL A 439 -9.52 -9.38 18.47
CA VAL A 439 -10.46 -8.35 18.01
C VAL A 439 -10.67 -8.55 16.52
N PHE A 440 -11.91 -8.83 16.11
CA PHE A 440 -12.23 -9.07 14.70
C PHE A 440 -13.50 -8.38 14.24
N GLY A 441 -13.49 -7.92 12.99
CA GLY A 441 -14.67 -7.41 12.29
C GLY A 441 -15.52 -8.52 11.66
N GLN A 442 -16.69 -8.12 11.13
CA GLN A 442 -17.53 -9.02 10.30
C GLN A 442 -17.32 -8.81 8.79
N SER A 443 -16.63 -7.74 8.40
CA SER A 443 -16.56 -7.23 7.03
C SER A 443 -15.11 -6.89 6.70
N GLY A 444 -14.60 -7.49 5.62
CA GLY A 444 -13.22 -7.32 5.19
C GLY A 444 -12.97 -6.03 4.41
N ALA A 445 -11.73 -5.55 4.42
CA ALA A 445 -11.32 -4.39 3.63
C ALA A 445 -11.31 -4.64 2.11
N GLY A 446 -11.41 -5.91 1.66
CA GLY A 446 -11.43 -6.26 0.23
C GLY A 446 -10.20 -5.76 -0.53
N ASN A 447 -9.02 -5.85 0.07
CA ASN A 447 -7.75 -5.33 -0.47
C ASN A 447 -7.73 -3.83 -0.80
N ASN A 448 -8.58 -3.02 -0.17
CA ASN A 448 -8.61 -1.58 -0.35
C ASN A 448 -8.15 -0.83 0.90
N TRP A 449 -7.06 -0.08 0.79
CA TRP A 449 -6.53 0.75 1.87
C TRP A 449 -7.55 1.76 2.39
N ALA A 450 -8.30 2.43 1.51
CA ALA A 450 -9.25 3.46 1.93
C ALA A 450 -10.39 2.89 2.78
N LYS A 451 -10.86 1.67 2.45
CA LYS A 451 -11.85 0.98 3.27
C LYS A 451 -11.32 0.66 4.65
N GLY A 452 -10.11 0.08 4.70
CA GLY A 452 -9.45 -0.27 5.95
C GLY A 452 -9.06 0.95 6.80
N HIS A 453 -8.82 2.12 6.21
CA HIS A 453 -8.38 3.31 6.94
C HIS A 453 -9.53 4.24 7.36
N TYR A 454 -10.55 4.44 6.51
CA TYR A 454 -11.59 5.45 6.76
C TYR A 454 -12.97 4.89 7.10
N THR A 455 -13.27 3.63 6.78
CA THR A 455 -14.60 3.04 6.96
C THR A 455 -14.55 1.88 7.97
N GLU A 456 -14.43 0.64 7.50
CA GLU A 456 -14.40 -0.58 8.33
C GLU A 456 -13.37 -0.53 9.47
N GLY A 457 -12.16 -0.04 9.21
CA GLY A 457 -11.14 0.05 10.27
C GLY A 457 -11.41 1.14 11.30
N ALA A 458 -12.07 2.24 10.90
CA ALA A 458 -12.47 3.28 11.82
C ALA A 458 -13.57 2.82 12.79
N GLU A 459 -14.42 1.87 12.38
CA GLU A 459 -15.41 1.26 13.28
C GLU A 459 -14.76 0.31 14.30
N LEU A 460 -13.71 -0.43 13.90
CA LEU A 460 -13.05 -1.42 14.77
C LEU A 460 -11.96 -0.81 15.67
N VAL A 461 -11.34 0.31 15.28
CA VAL A 461 -10.15 0.87 15.94
C VAL A 461 -10.38 1.19 17.42
N ASP A 462 -11.56 1.70 17.78
CA ASP A 462 -11.87 2.07 19.16
C ASP A 462 -11.86 0.82 20.08
N SER A 463 -12.42 -0.29 19.60
CA SER A 463 -12.39 -1.57 20.32
C SER A 463 -10.96 -2.09 20.49
N VAL A 464 -10.12 -1.92 19.46
CA VAL A 464 -8.70 -2.31 19.53
C VAL A 464 -7.96 -1.43 20.53
N LEU A 465 -8.16 -0.11 20.51
CA LEU A 465 -7.51 0.83 21.41
C LEU A 465 -7.87 0.55 22.88
N ASP A 466 -9.12 0.16 23.16
CA ASP A 466 -9.51 -0.24 24.52
C ASP A 466 -8.76 -1.49 25.02
N VAL A 467 -8.52 -2.48 24.14
CA VAL A 467 -7.69 -3.64 24.48
C VAL A 467 -6.22 -3.24 24.65
N VAL A 468 -5.70 -2.35 23.79
CA VAL A 468 -4.34 -1.80 23.90
C VAL A 468 -4.15 -1.09 25.24
N ARG A 469 -5.12 -0.29 25.68
CA ARG A 469 -5.10 0.40 26.99
C ARG A 469 -5.06 -0.59 28.14
N LYS A 470 -5.90 -1.63 28.13
CA LYS A 470 -5.90 -2.69 29.16
C LYS A 470 -4.54 -3.41 29.25
N GLU A 471 -3.94 -3.74 28.12
CA GLU A 471 -2.62 -4.39 28.11
C GLU A 471 -1.51 -3.41 28.53
N ALA A 472 -1.59 -2.13 28.17
CA ALA A 472 -0.66 -1.11 28.62
C ALA A 472 -0.72 -0.87 30.13
N GLU A 473 -1.92 -0.86 30.72
CA GLU A 473 -2.13 -0.78 32.18
C GLU A 473 -1.61 -2.01 32.93
N SER A 474 -1.62 -3.18 32.28
CA SER A 474 -1.04 -4.42 32.84
C SER A 474 0.50 -4.43 32.87
N CYS A 475 1.15 -3.45 32.26
CA CYS A 475 2.60 -3.33 32.22
C CYS A 475 3.10 -2.33 33.27
N ASP A 476 4.13 -2.68 34.05
CA ASP A 476 4.73 -1.75 35.01
C ASP A 476 5.36 -0.52 34.33
N CYS A 477 6.05 -0.74 33.20
CA CYS A 477 6.65 0.33 32.40
C CYS A 477 6.72 -0.08 30.92
N LEU A 478 5.78 0.42 30.13
CA LEU A 478 5.73 0.16 28.69
C LEU A 478 6.90 0.83 27.96
N GLN A 479 7.69 0.05 27.21
CA GLN A 479 8.81 0.56 26.42
C GLN A 479 8.38 1.09 25.04
N GLY A 480 7.49 0.37 24.36
CA GLY A 480 7.08 0.66 23.00
C GLY A 480 6.13 -0.39 22.45
N PHE A 481 5.72 -0.21 21.20
CA PHE A 481 4.81 -1.10 20.49
C PHE A 481 5.52 -1.73 19.29
N GLN A 482 5.26 -3.00 19.03
CA GLN A 482 5.69 -3.72 17.84
C GLN A 482 4.46 -4.05 16.99
N LEU A 483 4.39 -3.48 15.80
CA LEU A 483 3.33 -3.79 14.84
C LEU A 483 3.89 -4.67 13.72
N THR A 484 3.20 -5.77 13.42
CA THR A 484 3.50 -6.61 12.25
C THR A 484 2.33 -6.55 11.28
N HIS A 485 2.57 -6.05 10.08
CA HIS A 485 1.52 -5.82 9.09
C HIS A 485 2.03 -5.94 7.65
N SER A 486 1.12 -6.17 6.71
CA SER A 486 1.40 -6.16 5.28
C SER A 486 1.05 -4.80 4.68
N LEU A 487 1.90 -4.29 3.78
CA LEU A 487 1.64 -3.06 3.03
C LEU A 487 0.77 -3.31 1.78
N GLY A 488 0.69 -4.56 1.31
CA GLY A 488 -0.08 -4.93 0.12
C GLY A 488 -1.57 -5.12 0.39
N GLY A 489 -1.93 -5.67 1.56
CA GLY A 489 -3.32 -6.03 1.89
C GLY A 489 -4.14 -4.85 2.42
N GLY A 490 -5.45 -4.81 2.17
CA GLY A 490 -6.33 -3.69 2.57
C GLY A 490 -6.44 -3.49 4.07
N THR A 491 -6.58 -4.58 4.83
CA THR A 491 -6.66 -4.56 6.31
C THR A 491 -5.31 -4.20 6.93
N GLY A 492 -4.24 -4.94 6.57
CA GLY A 492 -2.92 -4.71 7.14
C GLY A 492 -2.34 -3.33 6.85
N SER A 493 -2.64 -2.79 5.67
CA SER A 493 -2.17 -1.48 5.24
C SER A 493 -3.06 -0.36 5.81
N GLY A 494 -4.36 -0.40 5.56
CA GLY A 494 -5.33 0.63 5.96
C GLY A 494 -5.52 0.73 7.48
N MET A 495 -6.01 -0.36 8.09
CA MET A 495 -6.28 -0.39 9.53
C MET A 495 -4.97 -0.33 10.34
N GLY A 496 -3.91 -0.99 9.86
CA GLY A 496 -2.60 -0.93 10.49
C GLY A 496 -2.06 0.50 10.58
N THR A 497 -2.14 1.29 9.50
CA THR A 497 -1.67 2.68 9.51
C THR A 497 -2.55 3.61 10.35
N LEU A 498 -3.86 3.39 10.38
CA LEU A 498 -4.77 4.11 11.27
C LEU A 498 -4.41 3.88 12.74
N LEU A 499 -4.18 2.62 13.12
CA LEU A 499 -3.83 2.25 14.48
C LEU A 499 -2.50 2.87 14.93
N ILE A 500 -1.48 2.91 14.06
CA ILE A 500 -0.20 3.55 14.36
C ILE A 500 -0.40 5.03 14.69
N SER A 501 -1.16 5.75 13.85
CA SER A 501 -1.43 7.18 14.06
C SER A 501 -2.13 7.41 15.40
N LYS A 502 -3.15 6.61 15.73
CA LYS A 502 -3.87 6.70 17.01
C LYS A 502 -3.01 6.36 18.23
N ILE A 503 -2.18 5.33 18.15
CA ILE A 503 -1.24 5.01 19.23
C ILE A 503 -0.21 6.13 19.42
N ARG A 504 0.23 6.79 18.34
CA ARG A 504 1.17 7.92 18.44
C ARG A 504 0.53 9.16 19.06
N GLU A 505 -0.78 9.37 18.84
CA GLU A 505 -1.55 10.42 19.53
C GLU A 505 -1.65 10.17 21.04
N GLU A 506 -1.94 8.94 21.49
CA GLU A 506 -2.08 8.61 22.92
C GLU A 506 -0.75 8.42 23.66
N TYR A 507 0.25 7.83 22.99
CA TYR A 507 1.54 7.45 23.58
C TYR A 507 2.73 8.05 22.79
N PRO A 508 2.88 9.39 22.75
CA PRO A 508 3.87 10.06 21.91
C PRO A 508 5.33 9.74 22.28
N ASP A 509 5.62 9.48 23.56
CA ASP A 509 6.98 9.23 24.06
C ASP A 509 7.47 7.78 23.86
N ARG A 510 6.57 6.88 23.42
CA ARG A 510 6.84 5.45 23.27
C ARG A 510 7.35 5.13 21.87
N ILE A 511 8.27 4.17 21.79
CA ILE A 511 8.86 3.75 20.52
C ILE A 511 7.86 2.95 19.71
N MET A 512 7.75 3.27 18.43
CA MET A 512 6.93 2.54 17.47
C MET A 512 7.79 1.81 16.45
N ASN A 513 7.78 0.48 16.55
CA ASN A 513 8.51 -0.41 15.65
C ASN A 513 7.54 -1.16 14.73
N THR A 514 7.82 -1.18 13.44
CA THR A 514 7.01 -1.90 12.46
C THR A 514 7.81 -2.94 11.71
N TYR A 515 7.25 -4.14 11.59
CA TYR A 515 7.69 -5.18 10.67
C TYR A 515 6.72 -5.18 9.50
N SER A 516 7.16 -4.60 8.39
CA SER A 516 6.31 -4.32 7.23
C SER A 516 6.69 -5.24 6.08
N VAL A 517 5.74 -6.09 5.67
CA VAL A 517 5.89 -6.92 4.48
C VAL A 517 5.54 -6.09 3.25
N VAL A 518 6.55 -5.85 2.43
CA VAL A 518 6.48 -5.06 1.21
C VAL A 518 6.02 -5.97 0.07
N PRO A 519 5.06 -5.51 -0.76
CA PRO A 519 4.55 -6.30 -1.87
C PRO A 519 5.62 -6.58 -2.94
N SER A 520 5.48 -7.73 -3.61
CA SER A 520 6.27 -8.09 -4.78
C SER A 520 5.38 -8.56 -5.93
N PRO A 521 5.60 -8.04 -7.15
CA PRO A 521 4.81 -8.41 -8.33
C PRO A 521 5.01 -9.85 -8.80
N LYS A 522 6.02 -10.57 -8.29
CA LYS A 522 6.28 -11.97 -8.67
C LYS A 522 5.50 -12.98 -7.83
N VAL A 523 5.12 -12.58 -6.62
CA VAL A 523 4.59 -13.48 -5.59
C VAL A 523 3.14 -13.13 -5.26
N SER A 524 2.70 -11.89 -5.49
CA SER A 524 1.33 -11.47 -5.20
C SER A 524 0.40 -11.53 -6.41
N ASP A 525 -0.86 -11.89 -6.15
CA ASP A 525 -1.93 -11.94 -7.15
C ASP A 525 -2.77 -10.65 -7.17
N THR A 526 -2.56 -9.75 -6.20
CA THR A 526 -3.37 -8.53 -6.02
C THR A 526 -2.83 -7.35 -6.83
N VAL A 527 -3.65 -6.81 -7.74
CA VAL A 527 -3.27 -5.74 -8.67
C VAL A 527 -3.14 -4.36 -7.97
N VAL A 528 -3.85 -4.13 -6.87
CA VAL A 528 -3.93 -2.83 -6.19
C VAL A 528 -2.85 -2.60 -5.12
N GLU A 529 -1.94 -3.55 -4.90
CA GLU A 529 -0.90 -3.42 -3.88
C GLU A 529 -0.03 -2.16 -3.99
N PRO A 530 0.38 -1.69 -5.19
CA PRO A 530 1.18 -0.47 -5.26
C PRO A 530 0.43 0.77 -4.77
N TYR A 531 -0.91 0.80 -4.86
CA TYR A 531 -1.72 1.86 -4.24
C TYR A 531 -1.67 1.76 -2.72
N ASN A 532 -1.98 0.59 -2.17
CA ASN A 532 -2.01 0.35 -0.73
C ASN A 532 -0.64 0.63 -0.08
N ALA A 533 0.44 0.16 -0.71
CA ALA A 533 1.79 0.37 -0.23
C ALA A 533 2.20 1.84 -0.28
N THR A 534 1.89 2.56 -1.36
CA THR A 534 2.22 3.99 -1.50
C THR A 534 1.53 4.82 -0.41
N LEU A 535 0.23 4.61 -0.19
CA LEU A 535 -0.55 5.33 0.83
C LEU A 535 -0.10 4.97 2.25
N SER A 536 0.29 3.70 2.47
CA SER A 536 0.71 3.25 3.78
C SER A 536 2.11 3.74 4.16
N VAL A 537 3.04 3.74 3.19
CA VAL A 537 4.39 4.26 3.40
C VAL A 537 4.35 5.73 3.82
N HIS A 538 3.44 6.54 3.25
CA HIS A 538 3.25 7.93 3.68
C HIS A 538 2.99 8.03 5.19
N GLN A 539 2.06 7.23 5.71
CA GLN A 539 1.72 7.23 7.14
C GLN A 539 2.84 6.66 8.02
N LEU A 540 3.61 5.70 7.50
CA LEU A 540 4.76 5.13 8.21
C LEU A 540 5.91 6.14 8.35
N VAL A 541 6.15 6.99 7.35
CA VAL A 541 7.26 7.97 7.38
C VAL A 541 7.14 8.94 8.56
N GLU A 542 5.91 9.31 8.93
CA GLU A 542 5.67 10.31 9.98
C GLU A 542 5.47 9.70 11.37
N ASN A 543 4.84 8.52 11.44
CA ASN A 543 4.36 7.98 12.71
C ASN A 543 5.24 6.85 13.30
N THR A 544 6.19 6.28 12.55
CA THR A 544 7.05 5.20 13.05
C THR A 544 8.47 5.66 13.34
N ASP A 545 9.11 5.04 14.33
CA ASP A 545 10.50 5.33 14.70
C ASP A 545 11.48 4.34 14.05
N GLU A 546 11.07 3.08 13.86
CA GLU A 546 11.84 2.04 13.15
C GLU A 546 10.93 1.21 12.25
N THR A 547 11.28 1.03 10.97
CA THR A 547 10.54 0.16 10.04
C THR A 547 11.46 -0.88 9.42
N TYR A 548 11.21 -2.16 9.69
CA TYR A 548 11.92 -3.29 9.09
C TYR A 548 11.20 -3.71 7.81
N CYS A 549 11.82 -3.44 6.66
CA CYS A 549 11.26 -3.76 5.35
C CYS A 549 11.60 -5.20 4.96
N ILE A 550 10.57 -6.02 4.78
CA ILE A 550 10.68 -7.43 4.38
C ILE A 550 10.05 -7.59 3.01
N ASP A 551 10.78 -8.09 2.03
CA ASP A 551 10.29 -8.33 0.67
C ASP A 551 10.04 -9.83 0.44
N ASN A 552 8.82 -10.16 0.03
CA ASN A 552 8.44 -11.54 -0.32
C ASN A 552 9.28 -12.12 -1.46
N GLU A 553 9.76 -11.28 -2.40
CA GLU A 553 10.64 -11.73 -3.49
C GLU A 553 11.97 -12.23 -2.97
N ALA A 554 12.58 -11.46 -2.06
CA ALA A 554 13.87 -11.78 -1.48
C ALA A 554 13.79 -13.04 -0.61
N LEU A 555 12.71 -13.17 0.18
CA LEU A 555 12.47 -14.37 0.98
C LEU A 555 12.31 -15.62 0.10
N TYR A 556 11.56 -15.51 -1.00
CA TYR A 556 11.38 -16.62 -1.94
C TYR A 556 12.72 -17.03 -2.57
N ASP A 557 13.52 -16.05 -3.00
CA ASP A 557 14.85 -16.28 -3.55
C ASP A 557 15.81 -16.94 -2.55
N ILE A 558 15.77 -16.54 -1.27
CA ILE A 558 16.56 -17.16 -0.21
C ILE A 558 16.13 -18.63 0.01
N CYS A 559 14.83 -18.89 0.06
CA CYS A 559 14.30 -20.25 0.25
C CYS A 559 14.67 -21.17 -0.90
N PHE A 560 14.53 -20.69 -2.14
CA PHE A 560 14.82 -21.46 -3.33
C PHE A 560 16.32 -21.67 -3.54
N ARG A 561 17.14 -20.61 -3.48
CA ARG A 561 18.57 -20.67 -3.82
C ARG A 561 19.42 -21.16 -2.66
N THR A 562 19.21 -20.61 -1.47
CA THR A 562 20.09 -20.84 -0.30
C THR A 562 19.66 -22.06 0.50
N LEU A 563 18.35 -22.18 0.80
CA LEU A 563 17.82 -23.34 1.53
C LEU A 563 17.57 -24.57 0.63
N LYS A 564 17.61 -24.39 -0.70
CA LYS A 564 17.40 -25.43 -1.71
C LYS A 564 16.03 -26.10 -1.61
N LEU A 565 15.00 -25.33 -1.25
CA LEU A 565 13.61 -25.78 -1.26
C LEU A 565 13.07 -25.71 -2.69
N THR A 566 12.51 -26.82 -3.19
CA THR A 566 11.99 -26.90 -4.56
C THR A 566 10.67 -26.15 -4.74
N THR A 567 9.86 -26.08 -3.67
CA THR A 567 8.55 -25.40 -3.63
C THR A 567 8.44 -24.67 -2.28
N PRO A 568 8.88 -23.40 -2.18
CA PRO A 568 8.76 -22.61 -0.97
C PRO A 568 7.29 -22.36 -0.63
N THR A 569 6.88 -22.68 0.59
CA THR A 569 5.53 -22.38 1.12
C THR A 569 5.54 -21.11 1.95
N TYR A 570 4.38 -20.49 2.21
CA TYR A 570 4.35 -19.31 3.09
C TYR A 570 4.73 -19.66 4.52
N GLY A 571 4.49 -20.90 4.98
CA GLY A 571 5.05 -21.41 6.24
C GLY A 571 6.57 -21.25 6.32
N ASP A 572 7.31 -21.58 5.24
CA ASP A 572 8.77 -21.44 5.20
C ASP A 572 9.21 -19.96 5.25
N LEU A 573 8.52 -19.09 4.51
CA LEU A 573 8.79 -17.64 4.51
C LEU A 573 8.53 -17.05 5.89
N ASN A 574 7.41 -17.42 6.51
CA ASN A 574 7.01 -16.95 7.84
C ASN A 574 7.98 -17.43 8.92
N HIS A 575 8.49 -18.66 8.82
CA HIS A 575 9.54 -19.17 9.70
C HIS A 575 10.84 -18.36 9.57
N LEU A 576 11.21 -17.95 8.35
CA LEU A 576 12.40 -17.12 8.14
C LEU A 576 12.23 -15.70 8.71
N VAL A 577 11.05 -15.09 8.53
CA VAL A 577 10.72 -13.78 9.10
C VAL A 577 10.73 -13.81 10.63
N SER A 578 10.11 -14.83 11.22
CA SER A 578 10.04 -14.99 12.67
C SER A 578 11.42 -15.22 13.31
N LEU A 579 12.34 -15.92 12.65
CA LEU A 579 13.73 -16.03 13.10
C LEU A 579 14.43 -14.66 13.18
N THR A 580 14.23 -13.81 12.18
CA THR A 580 14.77 -12.44 12.18
C THR A 580 14.16 -11.59 13.28
N MET A 581 12.83 -11.63 13.46
CA MET A 581 12.15 -10.91 14.54
C MET A 581 12.63 -11.38 15.92
N SER A 582 12.79 -12.69 16.11
CA SER A 582 13.38 -13.28 17.32
C SER A 582 14.81 -12.76 17.55
N GLY A 583 15.60 -12.66 16.48
CA GLY A 583 16.95 -12.12 16.49
C GLY A 583 17.05 -10.65 16.94
N VAL A 584 16.21 -9.78 16.37
CA VAL A 584 16.16 -8.35 16.74
C VAL A 584 15.77 -8.16 18.21
N THR A 585 14.84 -8.98 18.71
CA THR A 585 14.27 -8.86 20.05
C THR A 585 15.05 -9.62 21.13
N THR A 586 16.12 -10.33 20.76
CA THR A 586 16.89 -11.20 21.67
C THR A 586 17.46 -10.41 22.87
N CYS A 587 17.97 -9.19 22.65
CA CYS A 587 18.57 -8.35 23.70
C CYS A 587 17.58 -7.90 24.78
N LEU A 588 16.27 -7.97 24.49
CA LEU A 588 15.21 -7.64 25.44
C LEU A 588 14.87 -8.86 26.30
N ARG A 589 14.76 -10.03 25.65
CA ARG A 589 14.29 -11.29 26.24
C ARG A 589 15.34 -12.00 27.07
N PHE A 590 16.61 -11.80 26.78
CA PHE A 590 17.71 -12.47 27.46
C PHE A 590 18.77 -11.47 27.93
N PRO A 591 19.44 -11.72 29.07
CA PRO A 591 20.61 -10.97 29.45
C PRO A 591 21.77 -11.25 28.48
N GLY A 592 22.34 -10.20 27.89
CA GLY A 592 23.53 -10.27 27.06
C GLY A 592 24.72 -9.51 27.64
N GLN A 593 25.93 -9.84 27.19
CA GLN A 593 27.17 -9.15 27.58
C GLN A 593 27.17 -7.69 27.14
N LEU A 594 26.49 -7.39 26.02
CA LEU A 594 26.30 -6.04 25.53
C LEU A 594 24.87 -5.83 25.03
N ASN A 595 24.02 -5.23 25.86
CA ASN A 595 22.61 -5.03 25.57
C ASN A 595 22.38 -3.81 24.67
N ALA A 596 21.57 -4.01 23.63
CA ALA A 596 20.95 -2.96 22.83
C ALA A 596 19.45 -2.99 23.11
N ASP A 597 18.97 -2.05 23.92
CA ASP A 597 17.54 -1.76 24.05
C ASP A 597 17.01 -1.19 22.73
N LEU A 598 15.70 -1.30 22.45
CA LEU A 598 15.07 -0.77 21.23
C LEU A 598 15.35 0.73 21.07
N ARG A 599 15.25 1.50 22.15
CA ARG A 599 15.59 2.94 22.13
C ARG A 599 17.03 3.19 21.73
N LYS A 600 17.93 2.35 22.23
CA LYS A 600 19.36 2.46 21.92
C LYS A 600 19.64 2.03 20.48
N LEU A 601 18.89 1.06 19.95
CA LEU A 601 18.98 0.67 18.56
C LEU A 601 18.50 1.81 17.65
N ALA A 602 17.34 2.41 17.93
CA ALA A 602 16.80 3.56 17.20
C ALA A 602 17.78 4.73 17.13
N VAL A 603 18.28 5.17 18.30
CA VAL A 603 19.20 6.32 18.39
C VAL A 603 20.51 6.09 17.64
N ASN A 604 21.02 4.85 17.62
CA ASN A 604 22.28 4.55 16.94
C ASN A 604 22.09 4.30 15.44
N MET A 605 20.93 3.80 15.03
CA MET A 605 20.68 3.36 13.65
C MET A 605 19.97 4.40 12.79
N VAL A 606 19.24 5.34 13.39
CA VAL A 606 18.48 6.38 12.69
C VAL A 606 19.20 7.74 12.82
N PRO A 607 20.06 8.12 11.87
CA PRO A 607 20.72 9.43 11.90
C PRO A 607 19.75 10.58 11.59
N PHE A 608 18.68 10.31 10.84
CA PHE A 608 17.67 11.29 10.45
C PHE A 608 16.26 10.71 10.63
N PRO A 609 15.29 11.45 11.21
CA PRO A 609 13.96 10.93 11.52
C PRO A 609 13.18 10.30 10.36
N ARG A 610 13.41 10.74 9.12
CA ARG A 610 12.73 10.19 7.92
C ARG A 610 13.47 9.02 7.26
N LEU A 611 14.66 8.67 7.74
CA LEU A 611 15.52 7.61 7.18
C LEU A 611 15.64 6.45 8.18
N HIS A 612 14.50 5.90 8.55
CA HIS A 612 14.34 4.83 9.56
C HIS A 612 13.91 3.49 8.96
N PHE A 613 14.04 3.32 7.64
CA PHE A 613 13.78 2.05 6.96
C PHE A 613 15.03 1.16 6.98
N PHE A 614 14.91 0.00 7.61
CA PHE A 614 15.98 -0.97 7.75
C PHE A 614 15.81 -2.17 6.83
N MET A 615 16.94 -2.69 6.36
CA MET A 615 17.07 -3.94 5.62
C MET A 615 17.54 -5.04 6.59
N PRO A 616 16.67 -5.98 6.98
CA PRO A 616 17.07 -7.09 7.82
C PRO A 616 17.76 -8.20 7.02
N GLY A 617 18.59 -8.99 7.72
CA GLY A 617 19.20 -10.21 7.22
C GLY A 617 19.42 -11.22 8.35
N PHE A 618 19.49 -12.51 8.00
CA PHE A 618 19.72 -13.57 8.98
C PHE A 618 20.82 -14.51 8.52
N ALA A 619 21.66 -14.94 9.45
CA ALA A 619 22.68 -15.97 9.25
C ALA A 619 22.77 -16.87 10.50
N PRO A 620 23.07 -18.17 10.38
CA PRO A 620 23.37 -18.88 9.15
C PRO A 620 22.12 -19.31 8.39
N LEU A 621 22.18 -19.25 7.06
CA LEU A 621 21.21 -19.89 6.18
C LEU A 621 21.86 -21.13 5.57
N THR A 622 21.48 -22.30 6.06
CA THR A 622 21.99 -23.60 5.60
C THR A 622 20.85 -24.57 5.37
N SER A 623 20.88 -25.31 4.25
CA SER A 623 19.91 -26.38 4.02
C SER A 623 20.10 -27.54 5.00
N ARG A 624 19.01 -28.27 5.30
CA ARG A 624 19.02 -29.40 6.24
C ARG A 624 20.07 -30.46 5.90
N GLY A 625 20.33 -30.71 4.61
CA GLY A 625 21.34 -31.66 4.16
C GLY A 625 22.79 -31.16 4.23
N SER A 626 23.02 -29.84 4.24
CA SER A 626 24.36 -29.25 4.31
C SER A 626 24.76 -28.81 5.72
N GLN A 627 23.82 -28.79 6.66
CA GLN A 627 24.03 -28.34 8.04
C GLN A 627 25.09 -29.17 8.80
N GLN A 628 25.21 -30.48 8.51
CA GLN A 628 26.20 -31.35 9.17
C GLN A 628 27.64 -31.17 8.65
N TYR A 629 27.80 -30.69 7.41
CA TYR A 629 29.10 -30.58 6.74
C TYR A 629 29.76 -29.20 6.88
N ARG A 630 28.99 -28.19 7.31
CA ARG A 630 29.46 -26.80 7.39
C ARG A 630 29.88 -26.45 8.83
N ALA A 631 31.15 -26.10 9.00
CA ALA A 631 31.68 -25.67 10.30
C ALA A 631 31.34 -24.19 10.54
N LEU A 632 30.28 -23.93 11.32
CA LEU A 632 29.86 -22.56 11.66
C LEU A 632 30.94 -21.87 12.51
N THR A 633 31.52 -20.80 11.99
CA THR A 633 32.50 -19.93 12.67
C THR A 633 32.07 -18.46 12.58
N VAL A 634 32.59 -17.60 13.47
CA VAL A 634 32.25 -16.16 13.47
C VAL A 634 32.58 -15.50 12.13
N PRO A 635 33.78 -15.68 11.52
CA PRO A 635 34.09 -15.05 10.23
C PRO A 635 33.13 -15.47 9.10
N GLU A 636 32.69 -16.72 9.09
CA GLU A 636 31.77 -17.23 8.09
C GLU A 636 30.35 -16.66 8.25
N LEU A 637 29.87 -16.52 9.50
CA LEU A 637 28.62 -15.83 9.79
C LEU A 637 28.68 -14.38 9.33
N THR A 638 29.76 -13.67 9.67
CA THR A 638 29.93 -12.27 9.30
C THR A 638 30.01 -12.09 7.78
N GLN A 639 30.72 -12.98 7.07
CA GLN A 639 30.74 -12.94 5.61
C GLN A 639 29.36 -13.22 4.99
N GLN A 640 28.59 -14.15 5.56
CA GLN A 640 27.25 -14.48 5.08
C GLN A 640 26.25 -13.32 5.29
N MET A 641 26.35 -12.59 6.41
CA MET A 641 25.48 -11.45 6.71
C MET A 641 25.58 -10.31 5.69
N PHE A 642 26.80 -10.02 5.20
CA PHE A 642 27.02 -8.93 4.24
C PHE A 642 26.86 -9.36 2.77
N ASP A 643 26.47 -10.61 2.50
CA ASP A 643 26.17 -11.05 1.14
C ASP A 643 24.78 -10.52 0.72
N ALA A 644 24.74 -9.82 -0.42
CA ALA A 644 23.53 -9.22 -0.97
C ALA A 644 22.40 -10.25 -1.18
N LYS A 645 22.75 -11.52 -1.40
CA LYS A 645 21.79 -12.61 -1.60
C LYS A 645 21.03 -13.04 -0.34
N ASN A 646 21.53 -12.70 0.84
CA ASN A 646 20.93 -13.09 2.12
C ASN A 646 20.13 -11.95 2.77
N MET A 647 20.00 -10.81 2.07
CA MET A 647 19.21 -9.68 2.51
C MET A 647 17.72 -9.98 2.30
N MET A 648 16.88 -9.63 3.26
CA MET A 648 15.43 -9.85 3.17
C MET A 648 14.70 -8.75 2.41
N ALA A 649 15.41 -7.74 1.91
CA ALA A 649 14.88 -6.73 1.01
C ALA A 649 15.53 -6.89 -0.37
N ALA A 650 14.74 -6.91 -1.45
CA ALA A 650 15.25 -7.10 -2.81
C ALA A 650 15.88 -5.80 -3.34
N CYS A 651 17.03 -5.43 -2.80
CA CYS A 651 17.85 -4.30 -3.26
C CYS A 651 19.32 -4.74 -3.26
N ASP A 652 20.12 -4.24 -4.20
CA ASP A 652 21.56 -4.48 -4.15
C ASP A 652 22.23 -3.43 -3.24
N PRO A 653 22.77 -3.83 -2.07
CA PRO A 653 23.39 -2.87 -1.16
C PRO A 653 24.61 -2.16 -1.76
N ARG A 654 25.20 -2.71 -2.84
CA ARG A 654 26.38 -2.16 -3.52
C ARG A 654 26.08 -0.91 -4.34
N HIS A 655 24.82 -0.69 -4.72
CA HIS A 655 24.39 0.54 -5.40
C HIS A 655 24.22 1.72 -4.43
N GLY A 656 24.17 1.45 -3.13
CA GLY A 656 24.06 2.45 -2.07
C GLY A 656 25.29 2.49 -1.17
N ARG A 657 25.16 3.23 -0.07
CA ARG A 657 26.09 3.19 1.05
C ARG A 657 25.31 2.94 2.34
N TYR A 658 25.92 2.17 3.24
CA TYR A 658 25.42 1.96 4.59
C TYR A 658 25.66 3.24 5.41
N LEU A 659 24.57 3.79 5.93
CA LEU A 659 24.59 4.85 6.93
C LEU A 659 25.05 4.24 8.25
N THR A 660 24.32 3.23 8.72
CA THR A 660 24.55 2.54 9.99
C THR A 660 24.27 1.05 9.81
N VAL A 661 24.96 0.21 10.57
CA VAL A 661 24.83 -1.24 10.56
C VAL A 661 24.82 -1.75 11.99
N ALA A 662 23.86 -2.61 12.33
CA ALA A 662 23.86 -3.37 13.56
C ALA A 662 23.92 -4.88 13.26
N ALA A 663 24.72 -5.59 14.05
CA ALA A 663 24.82 -7.04 14.02
C ALA A 663 24.62 -7.61 15.43
N ILE A 664 23.58 -8.44 15.57
CA ILE A 664 23.22 -9.09 16.83
C ILE A 664 23.61 -10.57 16.74
N PHE A 665 24.68 -10.93 17.43
CA PHE A 665 25.19 -12.29 17.51
C PHE A 665 24.57 -13.05 18.69
N ARG A 666 24.27 -14.34 18.48
CA ARG A 666 23.67 -15.26 19.46
C ARG A 666 24.51 -16.52 19.60
N GLY A 667 24.76 -16.93 20.84
CA GLY A 667 25.61 -18.06 21.22
C GLY A 667 26.91 -17.63 21.91
N ARG A 668 27.56 -18.56 22.60
CA ARG A 668 28.81 -18.30 23.34
C ARG A 668 29.96 -18.00 22.36
N MET A 669 30.33 -16.73 22.25
CA MET A 669 31.37 -16.24 21.34
C MET A 669 32.31 -15.26 22.06
N SER A 670 33.53 -15.11 21.55
CA SER A 670 34.48 -14.11 22.04
C SER A 670 34.18 -12.74 21.44
N MET A 671 33.91 -11.74 22.29
CA MET A 671 33.69 -10.34 21.86
C MET A 671 34.84 -9.82 20.99
N LYS A 672 36.08 -10.18 21.34
CA LYS A 672 37.27 -9.77 20.60
C LYS A 672 37.24 -10.28 19.14
N GLU A 673 36.83 -11.53 18.94
CA GLU A 673 36.76 -12.12 17.61
C GLU A 673 35.66 -11.45 16.77
N VAL A 674 34.50 -11.18 17.38
CA VAL A 674 33.37 -10.50 16.72
C VAL A 674 33.77 -9.09 16.26
N ASP A 675 34.36 -8.30 17.16
CA ASP A 675 34.76 -6.91 16.86
C ASP A 675 35.89 -6.86 15.81
N GLU A 676 36.88 -7.76 15.88
CA GLU A 676 37.93 -7.87 14.86
C GLU A 676 37.36 -8.22 13.47
N GLN A 677 36.39 -9.13 13.38
CA GLN A 677 35.77 -9.49 12.10
C GLN A 677 34.92 -8.35 11.53
N MET A 678 34.16 -7.64 12.36
CA MET A 678 33.37 -6.49 11.91
C MET A 678 34.26 -5.35 11.41
N LEU A 679 35.35 -5.05 12.13
CA LEU A 679 36.33 -4.06 11.69
C LEU A 679 37.01 -4.46 10.37
N ASN A 680 37.33 -5.76 10.20
CA ASN A 680 37.90 -6.27 8.95
C ASN A 680 36.94 -6.10 7.77
N ILE A 681 35.63 -6.34 7.96
CA ILE A 681 34.62 -6.09 6.91
C ILE A 681 34.51 -4.61 6.61
N GLN A 682 34.47 -3.75 7.63
CA GLN A 682 34.41 -2.30 7.44
C GLN A 682 35.62 -1.80 6.64
N ASN A 683 36.83 -2.30 6.92
CA ASN A 683 38.05 -1.95 6.20
C ASN A 683 38.04 -2.47 4.75
N LYS A 684 37.55 -3.69 4.51
CA LYS A 684 37.42 -4.25 3.15
C LYS A 684 36.40 -3.51 2.30
N ASN A 685 35.32 -3.04 2.93
CA ASN A 685 34.15 -2.45 2.27
C ASN A 685 34.02 -0.95 2.53
N SER A 686 35.13 -0.25 2.79
CA SER A 686 35.12 1.17 3.20
C SER A 686 34.37 2.08 2.22
N SER A 687 34.39 1.76 0.91
CA SER A 687 33.64 2.47 -0.13
C SER A 687 32.11 2.36 -0.01
N TYR A 688 31.61 1.30 0.62
CA TYR A 688 30.19 1.05 0.84
C TYR A 688 29.69 1.63 2.18
N PHE A 689 30.58 2.15 3.03
CA PHE A 689 30.19 2.85 4.25
C PHE A 689 30.28 4.36 4.06
N VAL A 690 29.50 5.07 4.87
CA VAL A 690 29.49 6.53 4.89
C VAL A 690 30.59 7.06 5.82
N GLU A 691 31.40 8.00 5.32
CA GLU A 691 32.58 8.51 6.03
C GLU A 691 32.28 9.57 7.12
N TRP A 692 31.15 10.27 7.03
CA TRP A 692 30.82 11.37 7.96
C TRP A 692 30.21 10.92 9.29
N ILE A 693 29.70 9.68 9.36
CA ILE A 693 29.39 9.03 10.63
C ILE A 693 30.70 8.36 11.08
N PRO A 694 31.22 8.65 12.28
CA PRO A 694 32.29 7.85 12.85
C PRO A 694 31.68 6.61 13.51
N ASN A 695 32.29 5.44 13.27
CA ASN A 695 31.96 4.18 13.95
C ASN A 695 30.51 3.68 13.71
N ASN A 696 30.16 3.46 12.45
CA ASN A 696 28.79 3.18 11.96
C ASN A 696 28.30 1.76 12.27
N VAL A 697 29.14 0.94 12.90
CA VAL A 697 28.90 -0.48 13.11
C VAL A 697 28.64 -0.72 14.58
N LYS A 698 27.49 -1.31 14.89
CA LYS A 698 27.12 -1.72 16.24
C LYS A 698 27.04 -3.22 16.37
N THR A 699 27.80 -3.78 17.29
CA THR A 699 27.75 -5.19 17.67
C THR A 699 26.95 -5.36 18.96
N ALA A 700 26.19 -6.45 19.05
CA ALA A 700 25.58 -6.95 20.28
C ALA A 700 25.77 -8.47 20.33
N VAL A 701 25.99 -9.03 21.52
CA VAL A 701 26.22 -10.47 21.72
C VAL A 701 25.37 -10.97 22.88
N CYS A 702 24.60 -12.03 22.60
CA CYS A 702 23.82 -12.76 23.58
C CYS A 702 24.33 -14.19 23.71
N ASP A 703 24.45 -14.71 24.93
CA ASP A 703 25.02 -16.03 25.19
C ASP A 703 24.08 -17.18 24.85
N ILE A 704 22.76 -16.92 24.76
CA ILE A 704 21.74 -17.93 24.47
C ILE A 704 21.57 -18.11 22.96
N PRO A 705 21.93 -19.28 22.41
CA PRO A 705 21.74 -19.56 20.99
C PRO A 705 20.27 -19.93 20.70
N PRO A 706 19.82 -19.81 19.44
CA PRO A 706 18.51 -20.31 19.03
C PRO A 706 18.42 -21.83 19.14
N ARG A 707 17.22 -22.39 19.41
CA ARG A 707 17.02 -23.85 19.45
C ARG A 707 17.42 -24.49 18.12
N GLY A 708 18.23 -25.55 18.19
CA GLY A 708 18.72 -26.29 17.01
C GLY A 708 19.94 -25.69 16.31
N LEU A 709 20.42 -24.50 16.73
CA LEU A 709 21.62 -23.85 16.20
C LEU A 709 22.64 -23.62 17.32
N LYS A 710 23.94 -23.69 16.99
CA LYS A 710 25.01 -23.38 17.96
C LYS A 710 25.29 -21.89 18.06
N MET A 711 25.20 -21.19 16.93
CA MET A 711 25.43 -19.75 16.81
C MET A 711 24.55 -19.19 15.70
N ALA A 712 24.11 -17.95 15.85
CA ALA A 712 23.38 -17.20 14.83
C ALA A 712 23.75 -15.72 14.89
N ALA A 713 23.46 -14.99 13.82
CA ALA A 713 23.67 -13.56 13.72
C ALA A 713 22.53 -12.92 12.93
N THR A 714 21.98 -11.83 13.46
CA THR A 714 20.95 -11.03 12.81
C THR A 714 21.55 -9.71 12.38
N PHE A 715 21.37 -9.40 11.11
CA PHE A 715 21.87 -8.19 10.47
C PHE A 715 20.74 -7.17 10.33
N ILE A 716 21.03 -5.92 10.65
CA ILE A 716 20.13 -4.78 10.45
C ILE A 716 20.96 -3.68 9.78
N GLY A 717 20.64 -3.35 8.53
CA GLY A 717 21.35 -2.32 7.79
C GLY A 717 20.45 -1.13 7.45
N ASN A 718 20.91 0.08 7.73
CA ASN A 718 20.35 1.30 7.16
C ASN A 718 21.18 1.68 5.93
N SER A 719 20.64 1.49 4.73
CA SER A 719 21.36 1.71 3.47
C SER A 719 20.54 2.57 2.52
N THR A 720 21.22 3.45 1.77
CA THR A 720 20.58 4.23 0.71
C THR A 720 20.09 3.38 -0.47
N ALA A 721 20.50 2.10 -0.54
CA ALA A 721 20.04 1.15 -1.55
C ALA A 721 18.52 0.88 -1.47
N ILE A 722 17.89 1.12 -0.31
CA ILE A 722 16.44 0.92 -0.13
C ILE A 722 15.58 1.77 -1.07
N GLN A 723 16.16 2.81 -1.70
CA GLN A 723 15.49 3.59 -2.76
C GLN A 723 15.03 2.73 -3.94
N GLU A 724 15.70 1.61 -4.24
CA GLU A 724 15.31 0.72 -5.35
C GLU A 724 13.92 0.11 -5.10
N LEU A 725 13.64 -0.26 -3.84
CA LEU A 725 12.37 -0.79 -3.41
C LEU A 725 11.23 0.22 -3.62
N PHE A 726 11.43 1.45 -3.16
CA PHE A 726 10.45 2.53 -3.29
C PHE A 726 10.26 2.97 -4.74
N LYS A 727 11.35 3.01 -5.53
CA LYS A 727 11.30 3.32 -6.95
C LYS A 727 10.44 2.31 -7.72
N ARG A 728 10.59 1.01 -7.43
CA ARG A 728 9.79 -0.05 -8.04
C ARG A 728 8.29 0.14 -7.77
N ILE A 729 7.92 0.41 -6.52
CA ILE A 729 6.52 0.64 -6.11
C ILE A 729 5.95 1.88 -6.81
N SER A 730 6.73 2.96 -6.86
CA SER A 730 6.30 4.21 -7.48
C SER A 730 6.14 4.13 -9.00
N GLU A 731 7.02 3.42 -9.71
CA GLU A 731 6.88 3.21 -11.15
C GLU A 731 5.58 2.48 -11.47
N GLN A 732 5.23 1.45 -10.67
CA GLN A 732 3.98 0.72 -10.79
C GLN A 732 2.76 1.58 -10.45
N PHE A 733 2.81 2.32 -9.34
CA PHE A 733 1.77 3.27 -8.96
C PHE A 733 1.52 4.30 -10.07
N THR A 734 2.58 4.90 -10.61
CA THR A 734 2.52 5.91 -11.68
C THR A 734 1.89 5.32 -12.94
N ALA A 735 2.24 4.08 -13.32
CA ALA A 735 1.68 3.42 -14.49
C ALA A 735 0.15 3.20 -14.36
N MET A 736 -0.32 2.83 -13.18
CA MET A 736 -1.76 2.65 -12.90
C MET A 736 -2.50 3.98 -12.79
N PHE A 737 -1.91 4.94 -12.06
CA PHE A 737 -2.51 6.25 -11.80
C PHE A 737 -2.68 7.08 -13.07
N ARG A 738 -1.70 7.04 -14.00
CA ARG A 738 -1.82 7.70 -15.31
C ARG A 738 -3.04 7.23 -16.11
N ARG A 739 -3.46 5.98 -15.93
CA ARG A 739 -4.63 5.39 -16.60
C ARG A 739 -5.92 5.48 -15.77
N LYS A 740 -5.84 6.04 -14.55
CA LYS A 740 -6.92 6.04 -13.55
C LYS A 740 -7.50 4.64 -13.30
N ALA A 741 -6.70 3.60 -13.46
CA ALA A 741 -7.13 2.22 -13.25
C ALA A 741 -7.39 1.97 -11.76
N PHE A 742 -8.51 1.32 -11.42
CA PHE A 742 -8.93 1.00 -10.05
C PHE A 742 -9.16 2.20 -9.11
N LEU A 743 -9.10 3.44 -9.60
CA LEU A 743 -9.36 4.65 -8.82
C LEU A 743 -10.82 4.74 -8.32
N HIS A 744 -11.77 4.12 -9.06
CA HIS A 744 -13.18 4.06 -8.66
C HIS A 744 -13.42 3.12 -7.47
N CYS A 745 -12.62 2.06 -7.32
CA CYS A 745 -12.66 1.22 -6.12
C CYS A 745 -12.16 2.00 -4.90
N SER A 746 -11.17 2.88 -5.10
CA SER A 746 -10.72 3.85 -4.11
C SER A 746 -11.67 5.05 -3.94
N GLY A 747 -12.73 5.16 -4.77
CA GLY A 747 -13.46 6.40 -4.99
C GLY A 747 -14.89 6.39 -4.45
N LYS A 748 -15.13 7.24 -3.43
CA LYS A 748 -16.35 8.01 -3.09
C LYS A 748 -16.25 8.63 -1.68
N SER A 749 -15.30 8.17 -0.85
CA SER A 749 -15.13 8.54 0.56
C SER A 749 -13.79 9.22 0.91
N SER A 750 -12.87 9.43 -0.04
CA SER A 750 -11.63 10.19 0.16
C SER A 750 -11.67 11.54 -0.57
N PRO A 751 -11.21 12.67 0.02
CA PRO A 751 -11.06 13.91 -0.72
C PRO A 751 -10.00 13.72 -1.81
N THR A 752 -10.42 13.92 -3.05
CA THR A 752 -9.67 13.76 -4.30
C THR A 752 -8.39 14.62 -4.39
N SER A 753 -8.10 15.44 -3.38
CA SER A 753 -6.96 16.36 -3.30
C SER A 753 -5.68 15.74 -2.75
N MET A 754 -5.73 14.67 -1.94
CA MET A 754 -4.52 14.05 -1.37
C MET A 754 -3.87 12.98 -2.26
N ALA A 755 -4.60 12.45 -3.24
CA ALA A 755 -4.10 11.39 -4.13
C ALA A 755 -3.39 11.91 -5.39
N SER A 756 -3.35 13.23 -5.62
CA SER A 756 -2.70 13.85 -6.78
C SER A 756 -1.20 14.12 -6.61
N THR A 757 -0.65 13.93 -5.41
CA THR A 757 0.77 14.21 -5.14
C THR A 757 1.60 12.94 -5.34
N PRO A 758 2.45 12.84 -6.39
CA PRO A 758 3.27 11.66 -6.61
C PRO A 758 4.35 11.52 -5.51
N LEU A 759 4.31 10.40 -4.80
CA LEU A 759 5.15 10.02 -3.65
C LEU A 759 6.62 9.66 -3.97
N VAL A 760 7.19 10.16 -5.08
CA VAL A 760 8.65 10.10 -5.32
C VAL A 760 9.21 11.51 -5.38
N PRO A 761 9.66 12.06 -4.24
CA PRO A 761 10.33 13.34 -4.21
C PRO A 761 11.79 13.09 -4.61
N THR A 762 12.30 13.83 -5.60
CA THR A 762 13.68 14.38 -5.56
C THR A 762 14.08 15.16 -6.81
N MET A 763 13.46 14.95 -7.98
CA MET A 763 13.85 15.71 -9.19
C MET A 763 12.77 16.65 -9.74
N LEU A 764 11.49 16.28 -9.72
CA LEU A 764 10.40 17.11 -10.27
C LEU A 764 9.94 18.21 -9.30
N GLU A 765 9.79 17.91 -8.01
CA GLU A 765 9.40 18.90 -6.98
C GLU A 765 10.35 20.13 -6.89
N ARG A 766 11.63 20.00 -7.29
CA ARG A 766 12.57 21.13 -7.27
C ARG A 766 12.51 22.03 -8.51
N ILE A 767 11.96 21.53 -9.63
CA ILE A 767 11.59 22.40 -10.75
C ILE A 767 10.37 23.23 -10.36
N GLU A 768 9.44 22.64 -9.61
CA GLU A 768 8.24 23.31 -9.08
C GLU A 768 8.55 24.41 -8.05
N VAL A 769 9.74 24.43 -7.44
CA VAL A 769 10.17 25.51 -6.53
C VAL A 769 10.15 26.89 -7.22
N TYR A 770 10.54 26.95 -8.50
CA TYR A 770 10.62 28.20 -9.27
C TYR A 770 9.66 28.27 -10.47
N TYR A 771 9.03 27.16 -10.85
CA TYR A 771 8.17 27.09 -12.04
C TYR A 771 6.80 26.46 -11.72
N ASN A 772 5.73 27.03 -12.28
CA ASN A 772 4.39 26.45 -12.30
C ASN A 772 4.17 25.64 -13.57
N GLU A 773 3.56 24.46 -13.47
CA GLU A 773 3.12 23.69 -14.64
C GLU A 773 1.84 24.32 -15.22
N ALA A 774 1.91 24.81 -16.46
CA ALA A 774 0.77 25.26 -17.23
C ALA A 774 0.22 24.11 -18.10
N SER A 775 -1.07 24.17 -18.42
CA SER A 775 -1.77 23.21 -19.27
C SER A 775 -1.00 22.90 -20.56
N GLY A 776 -0.67 21.63 -20.78
CA GLY A 776 0.10 21.16 -21.93
C GLY A 776 1.60 20.92 -21.67
N GLY A 777 2.04 20.83 -20.41
CA GLY A 777 3.41 20.47 -20.04
C GLY A 777 4.43 21.61 -20.22
N LYS A 778 3.96 22.87 -20.27
CA LYS A 778 4.82 24.06 -20.30
C LYS A 778 5.06 24.56 -18.87
N TYR A 779 6.32 24.76 -18.49
CA TYR A 779 6.68 25.28 -17.17
C TYR A 779 6.90 26.80 -17.25
N VAL A 780 6.18 27.55 -16.41
CA VAL A 780 6.17 29.02 -16.38
C VAL A 780 6.80 29.51 -15.07
N PRO A 781 7.80 30.40 -15.08
CA PRO A 781 8.43 30.93 -13.86
C PRO A 781 7.42 31.60 -12.92
N ARG A 782 7.55 31.33 -11.62
CA ARG A 782 6.86 32.04 -10.52
C ARG A 782 7.57 33.37 -10.25
N ALA A 783 7.44 34.32 -11.18
CA ALA A 783 8.07 35.64 -11.06
C ALA A 783 7.02 36.74 -11.23
N VAL A 784 7.06 37.73 -10.34
CA VAL A 784 6.29 38.98 -10.43
C VAL A 784 7.27 40.09 -10.83
N LEU A 785 7.00 40.76 -11.94
CA LEU A 785 7.82 41.83 -12.48
C LEU A 785 7.12 43.15 -12.22
N VAL A 786 7.83 44.07 -11.58
CA VAL A 786 7.29 45.35 -11.11
C VAL A 786 8.19 46.48 -11.53
N ASP A 787 7.61 47.49 -12.17
CA ASP A 787 8.27 48.77 -12.43
C ASP A 787 7.24 49.91 -12.34
N LEU A 788 7.65 51.12 -11.97
CA LEU A 788 6.76 52.28 -12.03
C LEU A 788 6.65 52.84 -13.46
N GLU A 789 7.54 52.42 -14.36
CA GLU A 789 7.56 52.83 -15.76
C GLU A 789 7.32 51.66 -16.73
N PRO A 790 6.49 51.83 -17.78
CA PRO A 790 6.14 50.74 -18.70
C PRO A 790 7.30 50.33 -19.64
N GLY A 791 8.24 51.23 -19.94
CA GLY A 791 9.28 51.02 -20.96
C GLY A 791 10.25 49.85 -20.67
N THR A 792 10.57 49.63 -19.40
CA THR A 792 11.39 48.48 -18.99
C THR A 792 10.63 47.17 -19.21
N MET A 793 9.33 47.16 -18.95
CA MET A 793 8.51 45.96 -19.00
C MET A 793 8.23 45.54 -20.44
N ASP A 794 8.06 46.50 -21.36
CA ASP A 794 7.98 46.23 -22.79
C ASP A 794 9.28 45.66 -23.37
N SER A 795 10.43 46.10 -22.84
CA SER A 795 11.74 45.56 -23.22
C SER A 795 11.92 44.10 -22.76
N VAL A 796 11.41 43.76 -21.57
CA VAL A 796 11.42 42.37 -21.07
C VAL A 796 10.45 41.50 -21.88
N ARG A 797 9.26 42.02 -22.22
CA ARG A 797 8.23 41.32 -23.00
C ARG A 797 8.66 41.03 -24.44
N SER A 798 9.41 41.95 -25.06
CA SER A 798 9.97 41.80 -26.42
C SER A 798 11.25 40.95 -26.46
N GLY A 799 11.83 40.61 -25.31
CA GLY A 799 13.03 39.79 -25.21
C GLY A 799 12.82 38.32 -25.59
N PRO A 800 13.92 37.55 -25.80
CA PRO A 800 13.86 36.16 -26.27
C PRO A 800 13.15 35.20 -25.30
N TYR A 801 12.98 35.58 -24.03
CA TYR A 801 12.27 34.82 -23.00
C TYR A 801 10.95 35.47 -22.57
N GLY A 802 10.49 36.53 -23.23
CA GLY A 802 9.29 37.27 -22.84
C GLY A 802 8.01 36.43 -22.88
N GLN A 803 7.91 35.47 -23.81
CA GLN A 803 6.78 34.53 -23.92
C GLN A 803 6.72 33.50 -22.79
N LEU A 804 7.77 33.40 -21.96
CA LEU A 804 7.83 32.44 -20.87
C LEU A 804 7.07 32.92 -19.63
N PHE A 805 6.95 34.24 -19.42
CA PHE A 805 6.30 34.83 -18.24
C PHE A 805 4.79 34.99 -18.45
N ARG A 806 4.00 34.86 -17.37
CA ARG A 806 2.55 35.14 -17.41
C ARG A 806 2.33 36.63 -17.65
N PRO A 807 1.47 37.03 -18.62
CA PRO A 807 1.11 38.44 -18.82
C PRO A 807 0.55 39.10 -17.56
N ASP A 808 -0.21 38.34 -16.75
CA ASP A 808 -0.83 38.80 -15.51
C ASP A 808 0.18 39.16 -14.40
N ASN A 809 1.43 38.69 -14.51
CA ASN A 809 2.46 38.91 -13.48
C ASN A 809 3.31 40.17 -13.75
N PHE A 810 2.94 40.96 -14.77
CA PHE A 810 3.55 42.24 -15.10
C PHE A 810 2.70 43.37 -14.50
N VAL A 811 3.17 44.00 -13.42
CA VAL A 811 2.52 45.16 -12.79
C VAL A 811 3.34 46.43 -13.06
N PHE A 812 2.77 47.43 -13.73
CA PHE A 812 3.42 48.72 -13.96
C PHE A 812 2.61 49.94 -13.57
N GLY A 813 3.31 50.99 -13.17
CA GLY A 813 2.77 52.34 -12.97
C GLY A 813 2.66 53.16 -14.26
N GLN A 814 2.08 54.36 -14.13
CA GLN A 814 1.97 55.33 -15.22
C GLN A 814 3.07 56.40 -15.18
N SER A 815 3.79 56.52 -14.06
CA SER A 815 4.69 57.64 -13.76
C SER A 815 5.90 57.15 -12.97
N GLY A 816 7.09 57.61 -13.35
CA GLY A 816 8.36 57.19 -12.73
C GLY A 816 8.66 57.84 -11.37
N ALA A 817 9.48 57.16 -10.57
CA ALA A 817 9.98 57.68 -9.30
C ALA A 817 11.14 58.69 -9.45
N GLY A 818 11.67 58.90 -10.67
CA GLY A 818 12.68 59.95 -10.95
C GLY A 818 13.93 59.87 -10.07
N ASN A 819 14.40 58.66 -9.77
CA ASN A 819 15.52 58.40 -8.85
C ASN A 819 15.34 58.95 -7.42
N ASN A 820 14.11 59.18 -6.96
CA ASN A 820 13.82 59.62 -5.59
C ASN A 820 13.20 58.49 -4.76
N TRP A 821 13.89 58.08 -3.70
CA TRP A 821 13.42 57.04 -2.77
C TRP A 821 12.06 57.38 -2.14
N ALA A 822 11.85 58.62 -1.67
CA ALA A 822 10.62 59.01 -1.00
C ALA A 822 9.41 58.98 -1.94
N LYS A 823 9.62 59.33 -3.23
CA LYS A 823 8.58 59.24 -4.25
C LYS A 823 8.20 57.78 -4.54
N GLY A 824 9.20 56.89 -4.57
CA GLY A 824 8.97 55.45 -4.69
C GLY A 824 8.33 54.82 -3.46
N HIS A 825 8.62 55.29 -2.24
CA HIS A 825 8.17 54.65 -1.00
C HIS A 825 6.84 55.21 -0.46
N TYR A 826 6.60 56.51 -0.56
CA TYR A 826 5.44 57.15 0.08
C TYR A 826 4.36 57.63 -0.88
N THR A 827 4.65 57.80 -2.18
CA THR A 827 3.68 58.33 -3.14
C THR A 827 3.38 57.33 -4.26
N GLU A 828 4.21 57.25 -5.29
CA GLU A 828 3.89 56.50 -6.53
C GLU A 828 3.94 54.98 -6.31
N GLY A 829 4.91 54.50 -5.51
CA GLY A 829 4.95 53.08 -5.18
C GLY A 829 3.89 52.67 -4.15
N ALA A 830 3.42 53.59 -3.29
CA ALA A 830 2.34 53.30 -2.35
C ALA A 830 0.99 53.14 -3.07
N GLU A 831 0.77 53.82 -4.20
CA GLU A 831 -0.42 53.62 -5.03
C GLU A 831 -0.42 52.24 -5.74
N LEU A 832 0.76 51.75 -6.13
CA LEU A 832 0.89 50.49 -6.88
C LEU A 832 1.07 49.25 -5.99
N VAL A 833 1.54 49.41 -4.74
CA VAL A 833 1.93 48.29 -3.86
C VAL A 833 0.78 47.32 -3.59
N ASP A 834 -0.45 47.82 -3.42
CA ASP A 834 -1.60 46.96 -3.13
C ASP A 834 -1.92 46.04 -4.31
N SER A 835 -1.85 46.57 -5.54
CA SER A 835 -2.01 45.79 -6.77
C SER A 835 -0.91 44.74 -6.93
N VAL A 836 0.33 45.08 -6.54
CA VAL A 836 1.44 44.11 -6.54
C VAL A 836 1.20 43.01 -5.50
N MET A 837 0.74 43.37 -4.30
CA MET A 837 0.46 42.41 -3.22
C MET A 837 -0.67 41.44 -3.58
N ASP A 838 -1.69 41.86 -4.33
CA ASP A 838 -2.72 40.95 -4.84
C ASP A 838 -2.16 39.87 -5.77
N VAL A 839 -1.22 40.23 -6.65
CA VAL A 839 -0.54 39.27 -7.53
C VAL A 839 0.38 38.36 -6.71
N VAL A 840 1.08 38.90 -5.71
CA VAL A 840 1.92 38.12 -4.79
C VAL A 840 1.08 37.10 -4.01
N ARG A 841 -0.09 37.48 -3.48
CA ARG A 841 -1.04 36.56 -2.82
C ARG A 841 -1.49 35.45 -3.75
N LYS A 842 -1.91 35.81 -4.97
CA LYS A 842 -2.36 34.82 -5.96
C LYS A 842 -1.27 33.80 -6.28
N GLU A 843 -0.02 34.23 -6.46
CA GLU A 843 1.08 33.30 -6.71
C GLU A 843 1.46 32.50 -5.44
N ALA A 844 1.37 33.11 -4.25
CA ALA A 844 1.57 32.41 -2.97
C ALA A 844 0.53 31.31 -2.73
N GLU A 845 -0.74 31.54 -3.08
CA GLU A 845 -1.82 30.54 -3.01
C GLU A 845 -1.61 29.37 -3.99
N THR A 846 -0.93 29.59 -5.12
CA THR A 846 -0.56 28.49 -6.03
C THR A 846 0.61 27.64 -5.54
N CYS A 847 1.24 27.99 -4.42
CA CYS A 847 2.35 27.23 -3.87
C CYS A 847 1.86 26.20 -2.85
N ASP A 848 2.16 24.91 -3.07
CA ASP A 848 1.84 23.85 -2.11
C ASP A 848 2.54 24.03 -0.75
N CYS A 849 3.77 24.56 -0.78
CA CYS A 849 4.54 24.90 0.43
C CYS A 849 5.46 26.10 0.18
N LEU A 850 5.01 27.29 0.59
CA LEU A 850 5.77 28.54 0.46
C LEU A 850 6.92 28.59 1.48
N GLN A 851 8.17 28.58 1.02
CA GLN A 851 9.37 28.67 1.88
C GLN A 851 9.80 30.11 2.22
N GLY A 852 9.66 31.04 1.27
CA GLY A 852 10.15 32.41 1.39
C GLY A 852 10.04 33.20 0.09
N PHE A 853 10.38 34.48 0.15
CA PHE A 853 10.38 35.41 -0.96
C PHE A 853 11.80 35.84 -1.33
N GLN A 854 12.06 35.97 -2.63
CA GLN A 854 13.34 36.44 -3.16
C GLN A 854 13.11 37.73 -3.95
N LEU A 855 13.64 38.86 -3.47
CA LEU A 855 13.56 40.14 -4.16
C LEU A 855 14.91 40.51 -4.81
N THR A 856 14.87 41.01 -6.05
CA THR A 856 16.04 41.58 -6.72
C THR A 856 15.76 43.05 -6.99
N HIS A 857 16.56 43.95 -6.42
CA HIS A 857 16.33 45.39 -6.52
C HIS A 857 17.64 46.20 -6.56
N SER A 858 17.55 47.42 -7.06
CA SER A 858 18.67 48.37 -7.08
C SER A 858 18.48 49.40 -5.97
N LEU A 859 19.51 49.62 -5.17
CA LEU A 859 19.50 50.60 -4.08
C LEU A 859 19.67 52.05 -4.56
N GLY A 860 20.09 52.25 -5.81
CA GLY A 860 20.29 53.58 -6.39
C GLY A 860 19.04 54.19 -7.03
N GLY A 861 18.20 53.38 -7.67
CA GLY A 861 17.05 53.85 -8.44
C GLY A 861 15.81 54.13 -7.59
N GLY A 862 14.95 55.07 -7.99
CA GLY A 862 13.77 55.47 -7.20
C GLY A 862 12.72 54.36 -7.03
N THR A 863 12.47 53.59 -8.09
CA THR A 863 11.57 52.42 -8.06
C THR A 863 12.17 51.27 -7.27
N GLY A 864 13.40 50.85 -7.61
CA GLY A 864 14.06 49.72 -6.96
C GLY A 864 14.30 49.94 -5.47
N SER A 865 14.72 51.14 -5.09
CA SER A 865 15.07 51.46 -3.70
C SER A 865 13.82 51.80 -2.88
N GLY A 866 12.98 52.72 -3.35
CA GLY A 866 11.79 53.20 -2.63
C GLY A 866 10.67 52.17 -2.59
N MET A 867 10.15 51.78 -3.76
CA MET A 867 9.04 50.82 -3.84
C MET A 867 9.50 49.40 -3.46
N GLY A 868 10.72 49.00 -3.83
CA GLY A 868 11.26 47.69 -3.44
C GLY A 868 11.35 47.49 -1.92
N THR A 869 11.78 48.51 -1.18
CA THR A 869 11.81 48.44 0.30
C THR A 869 10.44 48.52 0.93
N LEU A 870 9.50 49.27 0.34
CA LEU A 870 8.10 49.26 0.77
C LEU A 870 7.47 47.86 0.61
N LEU A 871 7.73 47.20 -0.52
CA LEU A 871 7.23 45.86 -0.80
C LEU A 871 7.80 44.83 0.20
N ILE A 872 9.09 44.92 0.54
CA ILE A 872 9.71 44.07 1.57
C ILE A 872 8.98 44.21 2.91
N SER A 873 8.72 45.45 3.35
CA SER A 873 8.00 45.72 4.60
C SER A 873 6.59 45.13 4.57
N LYS A 874 5.83 45.34 3.48
CA LYS A 874 4.48 44.78 3.32
C LYS A 874 4.44 43.26 3.30
N ILE A 875 5.36 42.62 2.59
CA ILE A 875 5.44 41.15 2.58
C ILE A 875 5.82 40.63 3.98
N ARG A 876 6.69 41.32 4.71
CA ARG A 876 7.06 40.93 6.08
C ARG A 876 5.90 41.09 7.08
N GLU A 877 5.07 42.12 6.91
CA GLU A 877 3.82 42.30 7.68
C GLU A 877 2.83 41.15 7.43
N GLU A 878 2.65 40.74 6.18
CA GLU A 878 1.65 39.73 5.79
C GLU A 878 2.16 38.28 6.01
N TYR A 879 3.46 38.02 5.84
CA TYR A 879 4.09 36.71 5.96
C TYR A 879 5.29 36.71 6.94
N PRO A 880 5.06 36.89 8.26
CA PRO A 880 6.13 37.07 9.24
C PRO A 880 7.03 35.83 9.40
N ASP A 881 6.47 34.62 9.22
CA ASP A 881 7.19 33.35 9.39
C ASP A 881 7.94 32.88 8.14
N ARG A 882 7.92 33.68 7.06
CA ARG A 882 8.54 33.34 5.78
C ARG A 882 9.84 34.11 5.60
N ILE A 883 10.81 33.46 4.96
CA ILE A 883 12.15 34.03 4.80
C ILE A 883 12.14 35.09 3.71
N MET A 884 12.76 36.22 4.00
CA MET A 884 12.95 37.30 3.06
C MET A 884 14.42 37.39 2.65
N ASN A 885 14.71 37.02 1.40
CA ASN A 885 16.04 37.08 0.80
C ASN A 885 16.10 38.18 -0.27
N THR A 886 17.14 39.00 -0.26
CA THR A 886 17.31 40.09 -1.22
C THR A 886 18.65 40.07 -1.95
N TYR A 887 18.63 40.34 -3.25
CA TYR A 887 19.81 40.64 -4.06
C TYR A 887 19.81 42.15 -4.33
N SER A 888 20.69 42.85 -3.61
CA SER A 888 20.73 44.31 -3.56
C SER A 888 21.91 44.84 -4.35
N VAL A 889 21.62 45.52 -5.47
CA VAL A 889 22.65 46.18 -6.27
C VAL A 889 22.94 47.57 -5.69
N VAL A 890 24.16 47.74 -5.18
CA VAL A 890 24.67 48.96 -4.58
C VAL A 890 25.16 49.90 -5.70
N PRO A 891 24.74 51.18 -5.69
CA PRO A 891 25.23 52.16 -6.66
C PRO A 891 26.72 52.46 -6.47
N SER A 892 27.39 52.86 -7.56
CA SER A 892 28.78 53.32 -7.51
C SER A 892 28.94 54.68 -8.19
N PRO A 893 29.67 55.62 -7.56
CA PRO A 893 29.97 56.93 -8.14
C PRO A 893 30.90 56.88 -9.36
N LYS A 894 31.50 55.71 -9.67
CA LYS A 894 32.31 55.54 -10.90
C LYS A 894 31.49 55.11 -12.11
N VAL A 895 30.26 54.63 -11.89
CA VAL A 895 29.40 54.04 -12.93
C VAL A 895 28.18 54.92 -13.22
N SER A 896 27.70 55.68 -12.23
CA SER A 896 26.56 56.60 -12.36
C SER A 896 26.89 58.00 -11.83
N ASP A 897 26.40 59.03 -12.54
CA ASP A 897 26.55 60.45 -12.19
C ASP A 897 25.38 60.98 -11.34
N THR A 898 24.46 60.11 -10.90
CA THR A 898 23.24 60.51 -10.20
C THR A 898 23.51 60.82 -8.72
N VAL A 899 23.40 62.11 -8.35
CA VAL A 899 23.76 62.63 -7.01
C VAL A 899 22.92 62.05 -5.86
N VAL A 900 21.69 61.60 -6.13
CA VAL A 900 20.74 61.12 -5.11
C VAL A 900 20.90 59.64 -4.73
N GLU A 901 21.68 58.87 -5.50
CA GLU A 901 21.84 57.42 -5.27
C GLU A 901 22.39 57.05 -3.88
N PRO A 902 23.38 57.76 -3.29
CA PRO A 902 23.85 57.44 -1.94
C PRO A 902 22.78 57.64 -0.86
N TYR A 903 21.90 58.64 -1.03
CA TYR A 903 20.78 58.88 -0.10
C TYR A 903 19.75 57.75 -0.19
N ASN A 904 19.39 57.35 -1.42
CA ASN A 904 18.48 56.23 -1.66
C ASN A 904 19.03 54.93 -1.07
N ALA A 905 20.32 54.66 -1.24
CA ALA A 905 20.96 53.47 -0.71
C ALA A 905 20.96 53.46 0.82
N THR A 906 21.27 54.59 1.47
CA THR A 906 21.29 54.70 2.93
C THR A 906 19.90 54.44 3.54
N LEU A 907 18.86 55.05 2.98
CA LEU A 907 17.48 54.86 3.43
C LEU A 907 17.01 53.41 3.20
N SER A 908 17.43 52.82 2.09
CA SER A 908 17.08 51.43 1.77
C SER A 908 17.78 50.43 2.69
N VAL A 909 19.05 50.64 3.03
CA VAL A 909 19.79 49.78 3.95
C VAL A 909 19.12 49.75 5.32
N HIS A 910 18.60 50.88 5.82
CA HIS A 910 17.83 50.90 7.07
C HIS A 910 16.63 49.94 7.02
N GLN A 911 15.86 49.97 5.94
CA GLN A 911 14.72 49.08 5.75
C GLN A 911 15.13 47.61 5.59
N LEU A 912 16.27 47.34 4.95
CA LEU A 912 16.82 45.99 4.80
C LEU A 912 17.31 45.43 6.14
N VAL A 913 17.89 46.25 7.03
CA VAL A 913 18.32 45.78 8.36
C VAL A 913 17.14 45.24 9.18
N GLU A 914 15.96 45.86 9.04
CA GLU A 914 14.79 45.53 9.86
C GLU A 914 13.94 44.40 9.28
N ASN A 915 13.80 44.35 7.95
CA ASN A 915 12.76 43.56 7.30
C ASN A 915 13.26 42.39 6.45
N THR A 916 14.59 42.17 6.32
CA THR A 916 15.15 41.03 5.59
C THR A 916 15.90 40.07 6.51
N ASP A 917 15.92 38.80 6.12
CA ASP A 917 16.67 37.75 6.83
C ASP A 917 18.02 37.48 6.15
N GLU A 918 18.12 37.72 4.83
CA GLU A 918 19.35 37.58 4.04
C GLU A 918 19.47 38.71 3.00
N THR A 919 20.62 39.39 2.94
CA THR A 919 20.89 40.43 1.93
C THR A 919 22.22 40.19 1.23
N TYR A 920 22.18 39.83 -0.04
CA TYR A 920 23.38 39.72 -0.89
C TYR A 920 23.71 41.07 -1.51
N CYS A 921 24.85 41.64 -1.11
CA CYS A 921 25.34 42.92 -1.61
C CYS A 921 26.17 42.72 -2.87
N ILE A 922 25.77 43.40 -3.95
CA ILE A 922 26.47 43.39 -5.23
C ILE A 922 26.76 44.84 -5.63
N ASP A 923 28.02 45.18 -5.90
CA ASP A 923 28.45 46.53 -6.22
C ASP A 923 28.69 46.69 -7.72
N ASN A 924 28.09 47.72 -8.32
CA ASN A 924 28.30 48.07 -9.72
C ASN A 924 29.78 48.36 -10.05
N GLU A 925 30.56 48.90 -9.10
CA GLU A 925 31.99 49.14 -9.29
C GLU A 925 32.77 47.83 -9.46
N ALA A 926 32.52 46.88 -8.56
CA ALA A 926 33.18 45.59 -8.56
C ALA A 926 32.82 44.77 -9.80
N LEU A 927 31.54 44.80 -10.20
CA LEU A 927 31.09 44.16 -11.44
C LEU A 927 31.77 44.76 -12.67
N TYR A 928 31.91 46.08 -12.74
CA TYR A 928 32.58 46.75 -13.85
C TYR A 928 34.06 46.38 -13.92
N ASP A 929 34.76 46.41 -12.77
CA ASP A 929 36.16 46.02 -12.66
C ASP A 929 36.39 44.55 -13.04
N ILE A 930 35.51 43.63 -12.66
CA ILE A 930 35.57 42.21 -13.06
C ILE A 930 35.40 42.07 -14.58
N CYS A 931 34.42 42.74 -15.17
CA CYS A 931 34.19 42.73 -16.62
C CYS A 931 35.40 43.26 -17.39
N PHE A 932 35.96 44.39 -16.96
CA PHE A 932 37.07 45.04 -17.63
C PHE A 932 38.39 44.31 -17.42
N ARG A 933 38.75 43.98 -16.17
CA ARG A 933 40.08 43.42 -15.83
C ARG A 933 40.14 41.91 -15.98
N THR A 934 39.13 41.19 -15.49
CA THR A 934 39.15 39.71 -15.42
C THR A 934 38.60 39.09 -16.70
N LEU A 935 37.44 39.57 -17.19
CA LEU A 935 36.84 39.07 -18.43
C LEU A 935 37.43 39.70 -19.71
N LYS A 936 38.24 40.76 -19.56
CA LYS A 936 38.91 41.50 -20.65
C LYS A 936 37.93 42.10 -21.68
N LEU A 937 36.77 42.56 -21.21
CA LEU A 937 35.81 43.30 -22.04
C LEU A 937 36.29 44.76 -22.17
N THR A 938 36.39 45.26 -23.40
CA THR A 938 36.89 46.63 -23.67
C THR A 938 35.93 47.72 -23.23
N THR A 939 34.62 47.45 -23.31
CA THR A 939 33.54 48.36 -22.92
C THR A 939 32.40 47.56 -22.27
N PRO A 940 32.45 47.31 -20.95
CA PRO A 940 31.38 46.60 -20.25
C PRO A 940 30.03 47.31 -20.40
N THR A 941 29.00 46.58 -20.84
CA THR A 941 27.63 47.11 -20.91
C THR A 941 26.81 46.70 -19.67
N TYR A 942 25.68 47.38 -19.41
CA TYR A 942 24.72 46.92 -18.39
C TYR A 942 24.20 45.51 -18.64
N GLY A 943 24.14 45.06 -19.90
CA GLY A 943 23.83 43.67 -20.23
C GLY A 943 24.88 42.68 -19.73
N ASP A 944 26.17 43.04 -19.82
CA ASP A 944 27.26 42.19 -19.32
C ASP A 944 27.32 42.18 -17.78
N LEU A 945 27.06 43.33 -17.15
CA LEU A 945 26.93 43.47 -15.69
C LEU A 945 25.76 42.61 -15.17
N ASN A 946 24.57 42.75 -15.75
CA ASN A 946 23.39 41.96 -15.41
C ASN A 946 23.60 40.46 -15.64
N HIS A 947 24.38 40.08 -16.67
CA HIS A 947 24.74 38.69 -16.88
C HIS A 947 25.57 38.12 -15.71
N LEU A 948 26.55 38.87 -15.18
CA LEU A 948 27.32 38.46 -13.99
C LEU A 948 26.44 38.34 -12.74
N VAL A 949 25.51 39.27 -12.54
CA VAL A 949 24.52 39.20 -11.45
C VAL A 949 23.68 37.92 -11.58
N SER A 950 23.16 37.64 -12.78
CA SER A 950 22.34 36.44 -13.04
C SER A 950 23.11 35.13 -12.82
N LEU A 951 24.40 35.09 -13.16
CA LEU A 951 25.27 33.92 -12.91
C LEU A 951 25.48 33.70 -11.41
N THR A 952 25.69 34.78 -10.66
CA THR A 952 25.88 34.74 -9.20
C THR A 952 24.61 34.28 -8.49
N MET A 953 23.46 34.84 -8.84
CA MET A 953 22.14 34.41 -8.34
C MET A 953 21.89 32.93 -8.66
N SER A 954 22.19 32.50 -9.88
CA SER A 954 22.09 31.09 -10.28
C SER A 954 23.04 30.21 -9.45
N GLY A 955 24.26 30.66 -9.18
CA GLY A 955 25.21 29.95 -8.31
C GLY A 955 24.65 29.70 -6.91
N VAL A 956 24.23 30.76 -6.22
CA VAL A 956 23.69 30.70 -4.85
C VAL A 956 22.43 29.83 -4.76
N THR A 957 21.51 29.96 -5.72
CA THR A 957 20.26 29.17 -5.78
C THR A 957 20.45 27.73 -6.28
N THR A 958 21.68 27.28 -6.54
CA THR A 958 21.95 25.91 -7.03
C THR A 958 21.51 24.86 -6.02
N CYS A 959 21.78 25.07 -4.73
CA CYS A 959 21.40 24.14 -3.65
C CYS A 959 19.88 23.97 -3.50
N LEU A 960 19.10 24.99 -3.89
CA LEU A 960 17.64 24.96 -3.87
C LEU A 960 17.08 24.19 -5.07
N ARG A 961 17.72 24.31 -6.25
CA ARG A 961 17.21 23.78 -7.52
C ARG A 961 17.65 22.35 -7.83
N PHE A 962 18.82 21.93 -7.35
CA PHE A 962 19.43 20.66 -7.73
C PHE A 962 19.80 19.84 -6.49
N PRO A 963 19.62 18.51 -6.52
CA PRO A 963 20.05 17.65 -5.43
C PRO A 963 21.56 17.76 -5.23
N GLY A 964 21.95 18.05 -3.99
CA GLY A 964 23.33 18.12 -3.54
C GLY A 964 23.41 17.67 -2.07
N GLN A 965 24.62 17.43 -1.57
CA GLN A 965 24.77 16.87 -0.21
C GLN A 965 24.34 17.85 0.89
N LEU A 966 24.38 19.17 0.63
CA LEU A 966 23.75 20.20 1.45
C LEU A 966 22.33 20.46 0.91
N ASN A 967 21.36 19.60 1.27
CA ASN A 967 19.93 19.83 1.03
C ASN A 967 19.42 20.93 1.99
N ALA A 968 19.95 22.14 1.84
CA ALA A 968 19.61 23.29 2.64
C ALA A 968 18.39 23.99 2.03
N ASP A 969 17.29 23.98 2.76
CA ASP A 969 16.18 24.94 2.58
C ASP A 969 16.70 26.35 2.85
N LEU A 970 16.04 27.39 2.32
CA LEU A 970 16.38 28.80 2.57
C LEU A 970 16.58 29.08 4.07
N ARG A 971 15.79 28.43 4.94
CA ARG A 971 15.89 28.53 6.40
C ARG A 971 17.19 28.00 6.97
N LYS A 972 17.69 26.89 6.42
CA LYS A 972 18.96 26.32 6.85
C LYS A 972 20.13 27.19 6.42
N LEU A 973 20.04 27.87 5.28
CA LEU A 973 21.09 28.79 4.84
C LEU A 973 21.16 30.00 5.80
N ALA A 974 20.01 30.61 6.12
CA ALA A 974 19.91 31.74 7.04
C ALA A 974 20.44 31.39 8.45
N VAL A 975 19.92 30.31 9.05
CA VAL A 975 20.28 29.90 10.41
C VAL A 975 21.77 29.51 10.54
N ASN A 976 22.36 28.92 9.49
CA ASN A 976 23.75 28.49 9.53
C ASN A 976 24.74 29.63 9.23
N MET A 977 24.32 30.66 8.50
CA MET A 977 25.20 31.73 8.01
C MET A 977 25.07 33.03 8.80
N VAL A 978 23.94 33.28 9.45
CA VAL A 978 23.67 34.51 10.21
C VAL A 978 23.88 34.23 11.70
N PRO A 979 25.06 34.56 12.29
CA PRO A 979 25.30 34.36 13.72
C PRO A 979 24.49 35.32 14.61
N PHE A 980 24.11 36.48 14.08
CA PHE A 980 23.32 37.48 14.77
C PHE A 980 22.26 38.08 13.83
N PRO A 981 20.99 38.26 14.27
CA PRO A 981 19.89 38.69 13.41
C PRO A 981 20.10 40.00 12.62
N ARG A 982 20.99 40.90 13.06
CA ARG A 982 21.30 42.17 12.37
C ARG A 982 22.56 42.13 11.50
N LEU A 983 23.25 40.98 11.42
CA LEU A 983 24.48 40.78 10.64
C LEU A 983 24.23 39.81 9.48
N HIS A 984 23.28 40.15 8.62
CA HIS A 984 22.80 39.33 7.51
C HIS A 984 23.18 39.85 6.11
N PHE A 985 24.17 40.74 6.05
CA PHE A 985 24.71 41.27 4.79
C PHE A 985 25.86 40.40 4.29
N PHE A 986 25.68 39.76 3.14
CA PHE A 986 26.62 38.84 2.53
C PHE A 986 27.36 39.46 1.35
N ILE A 987 28.66 39.16 1.27
CA ILE A 987 29.50 39.43 0.09
C ILE A 987 29.56 38.14 -0.73
N THR A 988 29.41 38.26 -2.05
CA THR A 988 29.43 37.10 -2.96
C THR A 988 30.66 37.11 -3.85
N GLY A 989 31.30 35.94 -4.03
CA GLY A 989 32.30 35.68 -5.06
C GLY A 989 31.81 34.60 -6.01
N PHE A 990 32.17 34.68 -7.29
CA PHE A 990 31.78 33.68 -8.30
C PHE A 990 33.01 33.16 -9.05
N ALA A 991 33.06 31.86 -9.28
CA ALA A 991 34.04 31.20 -10.13
C ALA A 991 33.36 30.07 -10.94
N PRO A 992 33.80 29.78 -12.18
CA PRO A 992 34.97 30.37 -12.84
C PRO A 992 34.67 31.68 -13.59
N LEU A 993 35.60 32.64 -13.50
CA LEU A 993 35.60 33.85 -14.34
C LEU A 993 36.69 33.71 -15.40
N THR A 994 36.30 33.30 -16.60
CA THR A 994 37.20 33.12 -17.75
C THR A 994 36.71 33.92 -18.94
N SER A 995 37.61 34.47 -19.76
CA SER A 995 37.23 35.17 -20.99
C SER A 995 36.44 34.25 -21.94
N ARG A 996 35.50 34.83 -22.71
CA ARG A 996 34.55 34.09 -23.57
C ARG A 996 35.20 33.15 -24.61
N GLY A 997 36.52 33.26 -24.87
CA GLY A 997 37.26 32.39 -25.80
C GLY A 997 38.05 31.24 -25.17
N SER A 998 38.23 31.20 -23.85
CA SER A 998 39.10 30.21 -23.18
C SER A 998 38.35 29.01 -22.58
N GLN A 999 37.02 29.01 -22.60
CA GLN A 999 36.17 27.98 -21.98
C GLN A 999 36.25 26.60 -22.65
N GLN A 1000 36.76 26.50 -23.88
CA GLN A 1000 36.72 25.26 -24.67
C GLN A 1000 37.83 24.24 -24.35
N TYR A 1001 38.90 24.60 -23.62
CA TYR A 1001 40.14 23.77 -23.59
C TYR A 1001 40.70 23.37 -22.22
N ARG A 1002 40.10 23.74 -21.08
CA ARG A 1002 40.66 23.39 -19.76
C ARG A 1002 39.60 22.98 -18.75
N ALA A 1003 39.71 21.76 -18.23
CA ALA A 1003 39.01 21.36 -17.02
C ALA A 1003 39.69 22.07 -15.83
N LEU A 1004 38.96 22.98 -15.18
CA LEU A 1004 39.46 23.67 -13.98
C LEU A 1004 39.39 22.72 -12.79
N THR A 1005 40.45 22.72 -11.98
CA THR A 1005 40.54 21.87 -10.79
C THR A 1005 39.89 22.54 -9.58
N VAL A 1006 39.50 21.77 -8.55
CA VAL A 1006 38.92 22.30 -7.31
C VAL A 1006 39.82 23.35 -6.63
N PRO A 1007 41.16 23.17 -6.53
CA PRO A 1007 42.05 24.19 -5.99
C PRO A 1007 42.03 25.51 -6.78
N GLU A 1008 42.00 25.46 -8.12
CA GLU A 1008 41.95 26.66 -8.98
C GLU A 1008 40.63 27.42 -8.79
N LEU A 1009 39.50 26.71 -8.75
CA LEU A 1009 38.18 27.30 -8.49
C LEU A 1009 38.12 27.95 -7.11
N THR A 1010 38.63 27.26 -6.10
CA THR A 1010 38.59 27.76 -4.73
C THR A 1010 39.49 28.98 -4.55
N GLN A 1011 40.69 28.97 -5.13
CA GLN A 1011 41.57 30.14 -5.13
C GLN A 1011 40.93 31.34 -5.84
N GLN A 1012 40.21 31.09 -6.94
CA GLN A 1012 39.52 32.15 -7.69
C GLN A 1012 38.36 32.76 -6.90
N MET A 1013 37.60 31.96 -6.12
CA MET A 1013 36.50 32.43 -5.28
C MET A 1013 36.94 33.35 -4.14
N PHE A 1014 38.12 33.10 -3.55
CA PHE A 1014 38.66 33.93 -2.46
C PHE A 1014 39.59 35.05 -2.92
N ASP A 1015 39.82 35.20 -4.23
CA ASP A 1015 40.59 36.33 -4.76
C ASP A 1015 39.77 37.62 -4.65
N ALA A 1016 40.32 38.63 -3.99
CA ALA A 1016 39.69 39.94 -3.81
C ALA A 1016 39.26 40.59 -5.14
N LYS A 1017 39.92 40.23 -6.26
CA LYS A 1017 39.59 40.74 -7.60
C LYS A 1017 38.29 40.16 -8.19
N ASN A 1018 37.78 39.07 -7.63
CA ASN A 1018 36.60 38.35 -8.12
C ASN A 1018 35.39 38.47 -7.17
N MET A 1019 35.52 39.28 -6.13
CA MET A 1019 34.42 39.62 -5.23
C MET A 1019 33.46 40.59 -5.91
N MET A 1020 32.16 40.33 -5.79
CA MET A 1020 31.11 41.14 -6.42
C MET A 1020 30.79 42.41 -5.63
N ALA A 1021 31.45 42.65 -4.50
CA ALA A 1021 31.36 43.90 -3.74
C ALA A 1021 32.74 44.54 -3.65
N ALA A 1022 32.83 45.87 -3.73
CA ALA A 1022 34.10 46.61 -3.67
C ALA A 1022 34.61 46.72 -2.21
N CYS A 1023 34.88 45.57 -1.61
CA CYS A 1023 35.47 45.44 -0.29
C CYS A 1023 36.71 44.54 -0.38
N ASP A 1024 37.82 44.97 0.19
CA ASP A 1024 39.00 44.11 0.31
C ASP A 1024 38.87 43.28 1.61
N PRO A 1025 38.59 41.97 1.50
CA PRO A 1025 38.35 41.11 2.66
C PRO A 1025 39.57 40.99 3.58
N ARG A 1026 40.77 41.38 3.12
CA ARG A 1026 42.01 41.36 3.91
C ARG A 1026 42.04 42.41 5.03
N HIS A 1027 41.19 43.44 4.96
CA HIS A 1027 41.08 44.46 6.00
C HIS A 1027 40.11 44.07 7.14
N GLY A 1028 39.44 42.92 7.03
CA GLY A 1028 38.51 42.40 8.04
C GLY A 1028 38.68 40.90 8.29
N ARG A 1029 37.74 40.30 9.02
CA ARG A 1029 37.66 38.85 9.20
C ARG A 1029 36.28 38.34 8.80
N TYR A 1030 36.23 37.20 8.11
CA TYR A 1030 35.02 36.47 7.80
C TYR A 1030 34.41 35.90 9.08
N LEU A 1031 33.12 36.18 9.29
CA LEU A 1031 32.31 35.58 10.36
C LEU A 1031 31.93 34.14 9.98
N THR A 1032 31.30 34.00 8.81
CA THR A 1032 30.84 32.74 8.22
C THR A 1032 31.09 32.78 6.72
N VAL A 1033 31.40 31.64 6.12
CA VAL A 1033 31.60 31.49 4.67
C VAL A 1033 30.85 30.26 4.17
N ALA A 1034 30.03 30.43 3.15
CA ALA A 1034 29.42 29.33 2.39
C ALA A 1034 30.07 29.25 1.00
N SER A 1035 30.49 28.05 0.62
CA SER A 1035 31.06 27.77 -0.70
C SER A 1035 30.24 26.70 -1.40
N ILE A 1036 29.67 27.07 -2.55
CA ILE A 1036 28.76 26.22 -3.32
C ILE A 1036 29.45 25.84 -4.63
N PHE A 1037 29.75 24.55 -4.77
CA PHE A 1037 30.39 23.95 -5.93
C PHE A 1037 29.35 23.23 -6.80
N ARG A 1038 29.53 23.32 -8.12
CA ARG A 1038 28.65 22.67 -9.10
C ARG A 1038 29.44 21.87 -10.12
N GLY A 1039 29.18 20.56 -10.20
CA GLY A 1039 29.85 19.60 -11.08
C GLY A 1039 30.26 18.33 -10.33
N ARG A 1040 30.74 17.33 -11.07
CA ARG A 1040 31.24 16.06 -10.50
C ARG A 1040 32.58 16.30 -9.79
N MET A 1041 32.53 16.63 -8.51
CA MET A 1041 33.71 16.91 -7.67
C MET A 1041 33.62 16.07 -6.39
N SER A 1042 34.77 15.61 -5.90
CA SER A 1042 34.81 14.89 -4.63
C SER A 1042 34.67 15.88 -3.47
N MET A 1043 33.72 15.65 -2.56
CA MET A 1043 33.56 16.48 -1.36
C MET A 1043 34.83 16.48 -0.50
N LYS A 1044 35.53 15.34 -0.42
CA LYS A 1044 36.81 15.24 0.29
C LYS A 1044 37.86 16.20 -0.28
N GLU A 1045 37.93 16.30 -1.61
CA GLU A 1045 38.84 17.24 -2.28
C GLU A 1045 38.46 18.69 -1.96
N VAL A 1046 37.16 19.00 -1.99
CA VAL A 1046 36.62 20.33 -1.66
C VAL A 1046 36.90 20.72 -0.20
N ASP A 1047 36.61 19.83 0.74
CA ASP A 1047 36.81 20.08 2.17
C ASP A 1047 38.29 20.16 2.54
N GLU A 1048 39.15 19.29 1.98
CA GLU A 1048 40.59 19.40 2.14
C GLU A 1048 41.12 20.73 1.59
N GLN A 1049 40.63 21.19 0.44
CA GLN A 1049 41.02 22.50 -0.10
C GLN A 1049 40.51 23.67 0.76
N MET A 1050 39.29 23.59 1.29
CA MET A 1050 38.76 24.62 2.18
C MET A 1050 39.49 24.69 3.51
N LEU A 1051 39.80 23.54 4.10
CA LEU A 1051 40.62 23.44 5.31
C LEU A 1051 42.03 23.99 5.05
N ASN A 1052 42.62 23.71 3.88
CA ASN A 1052 43.91 24.27 3.48
C ASN A 1052 43.87 25.80 3.37
N ILE A 1053 42.78 26.37 2.85
CA ILE A 1053 42.60 27.83 2.78
C ILE A 1053 42.39 28.42 4.16
N GLN A 1054 41.56 27.79 5.00
CA GLN A 1054 41.33 28.22 6.37
C GLN A 1054 42.64 28.20 7.20
N ASN A 1055 43.47 27.17 7.03
CA ASN A 1055 44.77 27.05 7.69
C ASN A 1055 45.79 28.07 7.16
N LYS A 1056 45.84 28.29 5.84
CA LYS A 1056 46.75 29.29 5.23
C LYS A 1056 46.35 30.73 5.57
N ASN A 1057 45.06 30.98 5.73
CA ASN A 1057 44.48 32.30 5.90
C ASN A 1057 43.74 32.44 7.26
N SER A 1058 44.24 31.80 8.32
CA SER A 1058 43.57 31.77 9.63
C SER A 1058 43.31 33.18 10.19
N SER A 1059 44.17 34.15 9.86
CA SER A 1059 44.00 35.57 10.23
C SER A 1059 42.77 36.24 9.62
N TYR A 1060 42.23 35.70 8.51
CA TYR A 1060 41.02 36.21 7.86
C TYR A 1060 39.73 35.60 8.41
N PHE A 1061 39.77 34.67 9.38
CA PHE A 1061 38.58 34.06 9.96
C PHE A 1061 38.44 34.40 11.43
N VAL A 1062 37.20 34.45 11.91
CA VAL A 1062 36.91 34.67 13.34
C VAL A 1062 37.00 33.35 14.12
N GLU A 1063 37.79 33.35 15.20
CA GLU A 1063 38.13 32.14 15.98
C GLU A 1063 37.02 31.68 16.94
N TRP A 1064 36.12 32.56 17.37
CA TRP A 1064 35.09 32.23 18.35
C TRP A 1064 33.82 31.59 17.75
N ILE A 1065 33.69 31.52 16.42
CA ILE A 1065 32.59 30.82 15.74
C ILE A 1065 33.06 29.42 15.33
N PRO A 1066 32.58 28.34 15.97
CA PRO A 1066 32.93 26.97 15.58
C PRO A 1066 32.32 26.65 14.20
N ASN A 1067 33.08 25.97 13.33
CA ASN A 1067 32.64 25.57 11.99
C ASN A 1067 32.12 26.73 11.11
N ASN A 1068 32.89 27.83 11.06
CA ASN A 1068 32.59 29.03 10.28
C ASN A 1068 32.65 28.87 8.76
N VAL A 1069 33.14 27.75 8.22
CA VAL A 1069 33.11 27.44 6.79
C VAL A 1069 32.12 26.32 6.52
N LYS A 1070 31.22 26.54 5.54
CA LYS A 1070 30.23 25.58 5.06
C LYS A 1070 30.46 25.31 3.58
N THR A 1071 30.50 24.05 3.19
CA THR A 1071 30.75 23.60 1.82
C THR A 1071 29.56 22.82 1.30
N ALA A 1072 29.14 23.11 0.07
CA ALA A 1072 28.07 22.37 -0.61
C ALA A 1072 28.55 21.97 -2.01
N VAL A 1073 28.33 20.72 -2.40
CA VAL A 1073 28.62 20.22 -3.74
C VAL A 1073 27.33 19.71 -4.38
N CYS A 1074 27.08 20.17 -5.60
CA CYS A 1074 25.98 19.73 -6.46
C CYS A 1074 26.54 18.99 -7.66
N ASP A 1075 26.19 17.70 -7.80
CA ASP A 1075 26.77 16.80 -8.82
C ASP A 1075 26.33 17.10 -10.25
N ILE A 1076 25.30 17.95 -10.44
CA ILE A 1076 24.76 18.28 -11.76
C ILE A 1076 25.63 19.34 -12.46
N PRO A 1077 26.36 18.99 -13.53
CA PRO A 1077 27.18 19.95 -14.25
C PRO A 1077 26.33 21.02 -14.96
N PRO A 1078 26.86 22.24 -15.16
CA PRO A 1078 26.19 23.22 -16.01
C PRO A 1078 26.03 22.68 -17.43
N ARG A 1079 24.84 22.87 -18.01
CA ARG A 1079 24.57 22.48 -19.40
C ARG A 1079 25.44 23.32 -20.32
N LYS A 1080 26.21 22.69 -21.22
CA LYS A 1080 26.94 23.41 -22.27
C LYS A 1080 25.92 24.19 -23.10
N ARG A 1081 26.00 25.52 -23.12
CA ARG A 1081 25.29 26.31 -24.13
C ARG A 1081 25.93 25.97 -25.47
N ASN A 1082 25.15 25.40 -26.39
CA ASN A 1082 25.48 25.42 -27.81
C ASN A 1082 25.20 26.81 -28.37
#